data_AF-A0A6P1DN64-F1
#
_entry.id   AF-A0A6P1DN64-F1
#
_cell.length_a   1.000
_cell.length_b   1.000
_cell.length_c   1.000
_cell.angle_alpha   90.00
_cell.angle_beta   90.00
_cell.angle_gamma   90.00
#
_symmetry.space_group_name_H-M   'P 1'
#
loop_
_entity.id
_entity.type
_entity.pdbx_description
1 polymer ?
#
loop_
_entity_poly.entity_id
_entity_poly.type
_entity_poly.pdbx_seq_one_letter_code
_entity_poly.pdbx_strand_id
1 'polypeptide(L)'
;MTEKRPMPDWGVTRMALSLVALAALSTQSLFAPEARGETSRSSQPTESVPAGETRDLRDTEVRNPFAYIVPQCYVLTQDASGSVLNPCYVCHQRGKSPNFLDDSSFQLAYEMTERGLTNPWENLFDDRSTQTRSIGDAEALAYVRASNYLSEAGNLMLAQRLADLPSTWDLDGDQHWDGYRPDAYFRFDEQGFDRDPDNGYTGWRAFAYYPTPGTYWPSNGSAADVLIRLPEPFRRDREGELDPTLYAVNLAIVESLIKRADVAIDPLDENRYAVDLNKDGELGWTNIIRYDWAPLEGRDMSFLGEAGRQQAAGQLHLAAGLFPEGTEFLQSLRYLDVTEDGKVQPAARMKELRYARKQSWYNYAELKGLIDREDGERREYENDTIKQVPGDYERGRFGQGWVYQGFIESRDGSLRPQSQEETLYCMGCHTGLGATTDTTFAFARKLDAGAYRRGWYHWTQKDASGLNEPKVEIDGAGVQYEYAYYLMYTRSGSEFLANPELEARFFDDNGEPRAEAFAALHEDVTLALMPSPERALALNKAYWTIVDDQDFVLGRDANLTPLGSLQAEVTKDLPTGVEQAANPVAFAGCFAQGSACNADGERSPEQNDWAALVNGAGMDGPDGSRYEVDWKGIIHQSSYALGIEGVSFTFPSRLTLPTRTIVPLRDIRVCYECHRISAPVIASEARVELPMDFSALTPEADSEAGLTQLTNHSARDVGAKWSPDGQTLAFVSNRSGDNQIWLLRLSSGETRQLTSGPDQHAWPEWSPDGQRLVYWAFDPTNSAQSLKTIKLDGTAETTIVRAPGHVDCPAWRPDGGYIAAAAEIDDNWDIWIIRPDGSDLRRLTSDPAMETNPLWSPDGTTIAYKVAPSGDYNLTIQNFMTFEHGLDEPTIHVWNGPQAVQMNAWSPDGIQIAYTAEVISGSSGEDRLTYANIVSDLELRDGQAVADPSVIISKGLTIGDRGAVFSPVDANQVAFWAWGQDHRANLWLYDQASDRLEQITQGGSDIYPQWSPDGKHLVFESSRAGSSDLWLLTLE
;
A
#
# COMPACT_ATOMS: atom_id res chain seq x y z
N MET A 1 -39.27 57.78 6.23
CA MET A 1 -39.20 58.27 7.62
C MET A 1 -37.78 57.97 8.09
N THR A 2 -36.88 58.94 7.94
CA THR A 2 -36.41 59.85 9.02
C THR A 2 -35.49 59.12 10.00
N GLU A 3 -34.17 59.09 9.78
CA GLU A 3 -33.19 60.18 10.02
C GLU A 3 -32.64 60.14 11.46
N LYS A 4 -31.35 59.77 11.64
CA LYS A 4 -30.30 60.59 12.32
C LYS A 4 -28.98 59.83 12.59
N ARG A 5 -27.92 60.30 11.91
CA ARG A 5 -26.52 60.40 12.39
C ARG A 5 -26.44 61.52 13.50
N PRO A 6 -25.31 61.84 14.21
CA PRO A 6 -23.92 61.80 13.70
C PRO A 6 -22.70 61.68 14.70
N MET A 7 -21.49 61.46 14.13
CA MET A 7 -20.17 62.17 14.30
C MET A 7 -19.53 62.47 15.68
N PRO A 8 -18.23 62.89 15.78
CA PRO A 8 -17.22 63.33 14.76
C PRO A 8 -15.93 62.46 14.69
N ASP A 9 -15.13 62.43 13.60
CA ASP A 9 -14.14 63.44 13.07
C ASP A 9 -13.01 63.77 14.08
N TRP A 10 -11.73 64.01 13.73
CA TRP A 10 -11.06 64.66 12.57
C TRP A 10 -9.76 63.88 12.19
N GLY A 11 -9.06 64.04 11.04
CA GLY A 11 -9.32 64.81 9.83
C GLY A 11 -8.07 65.01 8.92
N VAL A 12 -8.20 64.63 7.64
CA VAL A 12 -7.65 65.25 6.40
C VAL A 12 -6.16 65.69 6.30
N THR A 13 -5.44 65.25 5.24
CA THR A 13 -4.73 66.07 4.18
C THR A 13 -3.58 65.27 3.50
N ARG A 14 -3.35 65.19 2.16
CA ARG A 14 -4.09 65.54 0.91
C ARG A 14 -3.45 64.85 -0.35
N MET A 15 -4.22 64.77 -1.45
CA MET A 15 -3.90 65.08 -2.89
C MET A 15 -2.44 65.06 -3.43
N ALA A 16 -2.14 64.70 -4.70
CA ALA A 16 -2.96 64.27 -5.87
C ALA A 16 -2.12 64.05 -7.17
N LEU A 17 -2.65 63.24 -8.13
CA LEU A 17 -2.42 63.25 -9.62
C LEU A 17 -0.97 63.05 -10.15
N SER A 18 -0.64 62.51 -11.34
CA SER A 18 -1.34 61.99 -12.55
C SER A 18 -0.40 60.96 -13.25
N LEU A 19 -0.84 59.82 -13.82
CA LEU A 19 -1.55 59.59 -15.10
C LEU A 19 -0.68 59.70 -16.39
N VAL A 20 -0.53 58.58 -17.12
CA VAL A 20 -0.45 58.35 -18.61
C VAL A 20 0.56 57.23 -18.98
N ALA A 21 0.20 56.41 -19.99
CA ALA A 21 0.88 55.16 -20.41
C ALA A 21 1.42 55.20 -21.86
N LEU A 22 2.28 54.24 -22.23
CA LEU A 22 2.11 53.26 -23.36
C LEU A 22 3.43 52.63 -23.87
N ALA A 23 3.40 51.31 -24.15
CA ALA A 23 4.13 50.54 -25.19
C ALA A 23 5.68 50.52 -25.24
N ALA A 24 6.38 49.47 -25.75
CA ALA A 24 6.08 48.05 -25.99
C ALA A 24 7.38 47.29 -26.39
N LEU A 25 7.46 45.97 -26.14
CA LEU A 25 8.28 44.90 -26.81
C LEU A 25 9.80 45.18 -27.05
N SER A 26 10.77 44.38 -26.56
CA SER A 26 11.05 43.04 -27.10
C SER A 26 12.08 42.18 -26.30
N THR A 27 11.81 40.86 -26.25
CA THR A 27 12.73 39.68 -26.27
C THR A 27 13.97 39.53 -25.34
N GLN A 28 13.84 38.52 -24.47
CA GLN A 28 14.78 37.41 -24.15
C GLN A 28 16.07 37.59 -23.30
N SER A 29 16.03 36.87 -22.17
CA SER A 29 17.07 35.98 -21.59
C SER A 29 18.39 36.55 -21.06
N LEU A 30 18.60 36.50 -19.74
CA LEU A 30 19.36 35.41 -19.09
C LEU A 30 19.33 35.53 -17.55
N PHE A 31 19.51 34.41 -16.85
CA PHE A 31 19.55 34.32 -15.39
C PHE A 31 20.81 34.95 -14.78
N ALA A 32 20.65 35.68 -13.68
CA ALA A 32 21.65 35.83 -12.61
C ALA A 32 20.93 36.30 -11.32
N PRO A 33 21.08 35.61 -10.17
CA PRO A 33 20.52 36.09 -8.91
C PRO A 33 21.42 37.18 -8.31
N GLU A 34 20.98 38.44 -8.33
CA GLU A 34 21.60 39.49 -7.51
C GLU A 34 21.17 39.34 -6.05
N ALA A 35 22.16 39.28 -5.15
CA ALA A 35 21.93 39.31 -3.71
C ALA A 35 21.14 40.57 -3.30
N ARG A 36 19.98 40.40 -2.68
CA ARG A 36 19.13 41.51 -2.22
C ARG A 36 19.03 41.59 -0.70
N GLY A 37 19.80 42.53 -0.17
CA GLY A 37 19.32 43.44 0.87
C GLY A 37 19.15 42.86 2.26
N GLU A 38 20.16 43.06 3.10
CA GLU A 38 20.00 43.18 4.54
C GLU A 38 18.83 44.14 4.85
N THR A 39 17.71 43.61 5.32
CA THR A 39 16.68 44.42 5.98
C THR A 39 16.77 44.11 7.46
N SER A 40 17.35 45.04 8.21
CA SER A 40 17.40 44.97 9.67
C SER A 40 15.97 45.02 10.22
N ARG A 41 15.34 43.85 10.41
CA ARG A 41 14.09 43.76 11.16
C ARG A 41 14.41 43.94 12.66
N SER A 42 13.54 44.69 13.33
CA SER A 42 13.69 45.09 14.72
C SER A 42 13.57 43.88 15.66
N SER A 43 14.70 43.34 16.11
CA SER A 43 14.72 42.54 17.33
C SER A 43 14.37 43.44 18.52
N GLN A 44 13.12 43.38 18.97
CA GLN A 44 12.89 43.59 20.40
C GLN A 44 13.43 42.33 21.07
N PRO A 45 14.41 42.44 21.98
CA PRO A 45 14.86 41.27 22.72
C PRO A 45 13.68 40.77 23.56
N THR A 46 13.32 39.51 23.37
CA THR A 46 12.63 38.74 24.41
C THR A 46 13.43 38.91 25.71
N GLU A 47 12.75 39.19 26.83
CA GLU A 47 13.44 39.38 28.10
C GLU A 47 14.24 38.11 28.42
N SER A 48 15.56 38.23 28.46
CA SER A 48 16.45 37.11 28.74
C SER A 48 16.28 36.71 30.19
N VAL A 49 15.58 35.59 30.41
CA VAL A 49 15.38 35.00 31.74
C VAL A 49 16.74 34.83 32.42
N PRO A 50 16.99 35.48 33.57
CA PRO A 50 18.29 35.48 34.24
C PRO A 50 18.80 34.06 34.54
N ALA A 51 20.13 33.91 34.52
CA ALA A 51 20.76 32.64 34.84
C ALA A 51 20.39 32.16 36.26
N GLY A 52 19.58 31.10 36.32
CA GLY A 52 19.10 30.48 37.57
C GLY A 52 17.58 30.50 37.74
N GLU A 53 16.82 31.27 36.97
CA GLU A 53 15.35 31.22 37.00
C GLU A 53 14.83 30.12 36.07
N THR A 54 14.25 29.07 36.66
CA THR A 54 13.43 28.11 35.92
C THR A 54 12.21 28.85 35.37
N ARG A 55 11.95 28.75 34.05
CA ARG A 55 10.69 29.16 33.43
C ARG A 55 9.52 28.69 34.29
N ASP A 56 8.66 29.61 34.73
CA ASP A 56 7.46 29.27 35.47
C ASP A 56 6.51 28.54 34.52
N LEU A 57 6.37 27.21 34.69
CA LEU A 57 5.64 26.38 33.74
C LEU A 57 4.12 26.52 33.91
N ARG A 58 3.69 27.13 35.02
CA ARG A 58 2.29 27.51 35.27
C ARG A 58 1.78 28.60 34.33
N ASP A 59 2.65 29.19 33.50
CA ASP A 59 2.24 30.02 32.38
C ASP A 59 1.41 29.20 31.39
N THR A 60 0.10 29.46 31.36
CA THR A 60 -0.86 28.85 30.45
C THR A 60 -0.96 29.59 29.11
N GLU A 61 -0.23 30.69 28.90
CA GLU A 61 -0.24 31.41 27.62
C GLU A 61 0.48 30.58 26.55
N VAL A 62 -0.27 30.20 25.52
CA VAL A 62 0.25 29.54 24.31
C VAL A 62 0.40 30.63 23.25
N ARG A 63 1.64 30.99 22.92
CA ARG A 63 1.99 32.05 21.98
C ARG A 63 1.65 31.64 20.55
N ASN A 64 2.05 30.42 20.18
CA ASN A 64 1.64 29.77 18.95
C ASN A 64 0.53 28.73 19.21
N PRO A 65 -0.75 29.08 19.08
CA PRO A 65 -1.84 28.10 19.21
C PRO A 65 -1.85 27.02 18.12
N PHE A 66 -1.04 27.20 17.06
CA PHE A 66 -0.81 26.23 15.99
C PHE A 66 0.51 25.46 16.16
N ALA A 67 1.09 25.40 17.38
CA ALA A 67 2.31 24.63 17.65
C ALA A 67 2.19 23.12 17.37
N TYR A 68 0.98 22.61 17.09
CA TYR A 68 0.76 21.26 16.57
C TYR A 68 1.02 21.11 15.05
N ILE A 69 1.19 22.22 14.31
CA ILE A 69 1.64 22.22 12.91
C ILE A 69 3.17 22.19 12.92
N VAL A 70 3.72 20.98 12.91
CA VAL A 70 5.16 20.70 13.04
C VAL A 70 5.99 21.30 11.90
N PRO A 71 7.30 21.61 12.10
CA PRO A 71 8.11 22.34 11.12
C PRO A 71 8.23 21.68 9.74
N GLN A 72 8.05 20.36 9.68
CA GLN A 72 8.06 19.58 8.44
C GLN A 72 6.99 20.04 7.43
N CYS A 73 5.89 20.65 7.90
CA CYS A 73 4.82 21.17 7.04
C CYS A 73 5.24 22.41 6.21
N TYR A 74 6.38 23.03 6.51
CA TYR A 74 6.88 24.26 5.86
C TYR A 74 8.02 24.00 4.86
N VAL A 75 8.32 22.74 4.56
CA VAL A 75 9.40 22.32 3.65
C VAL A 75 9.05 22.63 2.20
N LEU A 76 10.01 23.12 1.43
CA LEU A 76 9.93 23.27 -0.02
C LEU A 76 10.04 21.91 -0.70
N THR A 77 8.92 21.44 -1.24
CA THR A 77 8.82 20.20 -2.02
C THR A 77 9.33 20.31 -3.47
N GLN A 78 9.86 21.48 -3.88
CA GLN A 78 10.51 21.67 -5.18
C GLN A 78 11.87 22.35 -5.00
N ASP A 79 12.90 21.79 -5.62
CA ASP A 79 14.23 22.41 -5.64
C ASP A 79 14.37 23.48 -6.73
N ALA A 80 15.48 24.22 -6.73
CA ALA A 80 15.75 25.28 -7.69
C ALA A 80 15.91 24.81 -9.16
N SER A 81 16.02 23.50 -9.42
CA SER A 81 16.00 22.89 -10.76
C SER A 81 14.58 22.54 -11.23
N GLY A 82 13.59 22.56 -10.33
CA GLY A 82 12.24 22.07 -10.58
C GLY A 82 12.07 20.57 -10.29
N SER A 83 13.05 19.91 -9.66
CA SER A 83 12.88 18.54 -9.18
C SER A 83 11.93 18.54 -7.98
N VAL A 84 10.97 17.61 -7.97
CA VAL A 84 10.03 17.43 -6.86
C VAL A 84 10.65 16.49 -5.82
N LEU A 85 10.64 16.91 -4.56
CA LEU A 85 11.08 16.14 -3.40
C LEU A 85 9.90 16.06 -2.43
N ASN A 86 9.55 14.85 -2.00
CA ASN A 86 8.37 14.60 -1.17
C ASN A 86 8.79 13.91 0.14
N PRO A 87 9.10 14.67 1.20
CA PRO A 87 9.23 14.11 2.56
C PRO A 87 7.87 13.89 3.24
N CYS A 88 6.80 14.51 2.73
CA CYS A 88 5.47 14.54 3.35
C CYS A 88 4.81 13.15 3.47
N TYR A 89 5.09 12.25 2.51
CA TYR A 89 4.48 10.91 2.46
C TYR A 89 4.78 10.04 3.68
N VAL A 90 5.83 10.33 4.46
CA VAL A 90 6.17 9.58 5.68
C VAL A 90 5.14 9.79 6.79
N CYS A 91 4.49 10.95 6.81
CA CYS A 91 3.49 11.33 7.81
C CYS A 91 2.06 11.23 7.27
N HIS A 92 1.85 11.74 6.06
CA HIS A 92 0.54 11.91 5.44
C HIS A 92 0.22 10.73 4.52
N GLN A 93 -0.69 9.85 4.93
CA GLN A 93 -0.94 8.53 4.33
C GLN A 93 -2.42 8.16 4.43
N ARG A 94 -2.88 7.16 3.67
CA ARG A 94 -4.18 6.53 3.95
C ARG A 94 -4.09 5.70 5.23
N GLY A 95 -4.87 6.05 6.23
CA GLY A 95 -4.92 5.37 7.52
C GLY A 95 -5.30 3.88 7.40
N LYS A 96 -4.54 3.02 8.09
CA LYS A 96 -4.91 1.62 8.27
C LYS A 96 -5.96 1.52 9.38
N SER A 97 -7.21 1.26 9.00
CA SER A 97 -8.34 1.03 9.94
C SER A 97 -7.90 0.18 11.13
N PRO A 98 -8.19 0.54 12.40
CA PRO A 98 -9.15 1.57 12.81
C PRO A 98 -8.61 2.99 12.88
N ASN A 99 -7.40 3.27 12.36
CA ASN A 99 -7.09 4.63 11.94
C ASN A 99 -7.82 4.87 10.60
N PHE A 100 -8.89 5.67 10.62
CA PHE A 100 -9.72 5.96 9.46
C PHE A 100 -9.36 7.30 8.77
N LEU A 101 -8.31 7.98 9.24
CA LEU A 101 -7.88 9.24 8.65
C LEU A 101 -7.16 8.98 7.32
N ASP A 102 -7.70 9.53 6.24
CA ASP A 102 -6.96 9.70 4.98
C ASP A 102 -6.52 11.16 4.89
N ASP A 103 -5.24 11.40 5.19
CA ASP A 103 -4.60 12.71 5.06
C ASP A 103 -3.62 12.74 3.88
N SER A 104 -3.76 11.83 2.91
CA SER A 104 -2.85 11.75 1.76
C SER A 104 -2.91 12.96 0.81
N SER A 105 -3.97 13.78 0.84
CA SER A 105 -4.09 15.04 0.07
C SER A 105 -3.02 16.08 0.44
N PHE A 106 -2.55 16.09 1.68
CA PHE A 106 -1.51 17.00 2.18
C PHE A 106 -0.15 16.80 1.49
N GLN A 107 0.04 15.72 0.72
CA GLN A 107 1.21 15.56 -0.14
C GLN A 107 1.13 16.44 -1.41
N LEU A 108 -0.07 16.82 -1.87
CA LEU A 108 -0.33 17.43 -3.18
C LEU A 108 -0.39 18.97 -3.14
N ALA A 109 -0.84 19.54 -2.02
CA ALA A 109 -0.96 20.99 -1.82
C ALA A 109 -0.76 21.39 -0.35
N TYR A 110 -0.34 22.63 -0.12
CA TYR A 110 -0.22 23.21 1.23
C TYR A 110 -1.59 23.65 1.78
N GLU A 111 -2.38 22.68 2.24
CA GLU A 111 -3.76 22.83 2.76
C GLU A 111 -3.78 23.35 4.22
N MET A 112 -3.32 24.59 4.45
CA MET A 112 -3.25 25.21 5.79
C MET A 112 -4.37 26.23 6.08
N THR A 113 -4.65 26.49 7.37
CA THR A 113 -5.48 27.63 7.82
C THR A 113 -4.72 28.95 7.64
N GLU A 114 -5.42 30.10 7.58
CA GLU A 114 -4.76 31.40 7.34
C GLU A 114 -3.64 31.71 8.36
N ARG A 115 -3.86 31.41 9.64
CA ARG A 115 -2.82 31.55 10.68
C ARG A 115 -1.72 30.49 10.65
N GLY A 116 -1.96 29.34 10.02
CA GLY A 116 -0.94 28.30 9.84
C GLY A 116 0.12 28.67 8.79
N LEU A 117 -0.14 29.65 7.91
CA LEU A 117 0.72 29.98 6.78
C LEU A 117 2.07 30.59 7.15
N THR A 118 2.18 31.27 8.29
CA THR A 118 3.47 31.81 8.78
C THR A 118 4.21 30.73 9.55
N ASN A 119 5.48 30.48 9.19
CA ASN A 119 6.32 29.51 9.87
C ASN A 119 6.80 30.08 11.24
N PRO A 120 6.41 29.47 12.37
CA PRO A 120 6.76 29.94 13.72
C PRO A 120 8.11 29.39 14.22
N TRP A 121 8.75 28.51 13.45
CA TRP A 121 9.89 27.71 13.89
C TRP A 121 11.23 28.43 13.62
N GLU A 122 11.40 29.60 14.25
CA GLU A 122 12.51 30.54 14.01
C GLU A 122 13.91 29.91 14.18
N ASN A 123 14.09 28.96 15.11
CA ASN A 123 15.39 28.32 15.39
C ASN A 123 16.00 27.63 14.15
N LEU A 124 15.16 27.17 13.21
CA LEU A 124 15.58 26.49 12.00
C LEU A 124 16.21 27.43 10.95
N PHE A 125 16.08 28.75 11.16
CA PHE A 125 16.70 29.79 10.34
C PHE A 125 18.00 30.36 10.96
N ASP A 126 18.41 29.92 12.15
CA ASP A 126 19.61 30.41 12.82
C ASP A 126 20.93 29.86 12.26
N ASP A 127 21.96 30.71 12.21
CA ASP A 127 23.35 30.28 11.99
C ASP A 127 24.06 29.98 13.32
N ARG A 128 23.92 28.73 13.77
CA ARG A 128 24.56 28.21 14.99
C ARG A 128 26.03 27.82 14.76
N SER A 129 26.61 28.04 13.57
CA SER A 129 27.98 27.62 13.22
C SER A 129 29.07 28.30 14.06
N THR A 130 28.84 29.52 14.55
CA THR A 130 29.83 30.25 15.37
C THR A 130 29.81 29.79 16.83
N GLN A 131 28.61 29.58 17.40
CA GLN A 131 28.44 29.07 18.76
C GLN A 131 28.94 27.62 18.88
N THR A 132 28.57 26.75 17.94
CA THR A 132 29.04 25.35 17.92
C THR A 132 30.56 25.24 17.78
N ARG A 133 31.22 26.16 17.06
CA ARG A 133 32.69 26.24 16.99
C ARG A 133 33.38 26.71 18.27
N SER A 134 32.66 27.35 19.21
CA SER A 134 33.25 27.74 20.51
C SER A 134 33.22 26.63 21.56
N ILE A 135 32.38 25.60 21.37
CA ILE A 135 32.29 24.42 22.26
C ILE A 135 33.36 23.41 21.86
N GLY A 136 34.19 22.95 22.81
CA GLY A 136 35.23 21.96 22.53
C GLY A 136 34.68 20.54 22.32
N ASP A 137 35.34 19.70 21.51
CA ASP A 137 34.88 18.31 21.28
C ASP A 137 34.92 17.47 22.56
N ALA A 138 35.99 17.59 23.35
CA ALA A 138 36.12 16.90 24.64
C ALA A 138 35.11 17.40 25.69
N GLU A 139 34.70 18.66 25.60
CA GLU A 139 33.67 19.27 26.44
C GLU A 139 32.27 18.77 26.05
N ALA A 140 31.95 18.75 24.76
CA ALA A 140 30.72 18.16 24.24
C ALA A 140 30.60 16.67 24.57
N LEU A 141 31.69 15.90 24.45
CA LEU A 141 31.70 14.48 24.86
C LEU A 141 31.50 14.31 26.37
N ALA A 142 32.15 15.13 27.20
CA ALA A 142 31.93 15.09 28.64
C ALA A 142 30.48 15.44 29.01
N TYR A 143 29.88 16.42 28.33
CA TYR A 143 28.50 16.82 28.49
C TYR A 143 27.53 15.67 28.19
N VAL A 144 27.59 15.08 26.99
CA VAL A 144 26.63 14.02 26.58
C VAL A 144 26.81 12.69 27.33
N ARG A 145 28.01 12.43 27.88
CA ARG A 145 28.28 11.27 28.74
C ARG A 145 27.78 11.44 30.18
N ALA A 146 27.57 12.66 30.65
CA ALA A 146 27.00 12.91 31.97
C ALA A 146 25.48 12.69 31.92
N SER A 147 24.99 11.63 32.58
CA SER A 147 23.55 11.37 32.66
C SER A 147 22.83 12.47 33.45
N ASN A 148 21.67 12.87 32.94
CA ASN A 148 20.72 13.77 33.59
C ASN A 148 19.44 13.04 34.05
N TYR A 149 19.44 11.70 33.97
CA TYR A 149 18.30 10.85 34.31
C TYR A 149 18.58 9.99 35.56
N LEU A 150 19.73 9.30 35.58
CA LEU A 150 20.22 8.55 36.73
C LEU A 150 21.38 9.29 37.39
N SER A 151 21.28 9.45 38.72
CA SER A 151 22.41 9.87 39.55
C SER A 151 23.47 8.77 39.67
N GLU A 152 24.70 9.12 40.12
CA GLU A 152 25.77 8.15 40.39
C GLU A 152 25.35 7.04 41.38
N ALA A 153 24.41 7.34 42.27
CA ALA A 153 23.84 6.40 43.24
C ALA A 153 22.69 5.54 42.66
N GLY A 154 22.38 5.66 41.36
CA GLY A 154 21.33 4.90 40.69
C GLY A 154 19.90 5.41 40.91
N ASN A 155 19.71 6.57 41.55
CA ASN A 155 18.37 7.15 41.75
C ASN A 155 17.91 7.92 40.51
N LEU A 156 16.61 7.81 40.20
CA LEU A 156 15.91 8.54 39.15
C LEU A 156 15.71 10.01 39.55
N MET A 157 16.51 10.89 38.96
CA MET A 157 16.63 12.29 39.37
C MET A 157 15.31 13.07 39.18
N LEU A 158 14.66 12.89 38.03
CA LEU A 158 13.37 13.51 37.73
C LEU A 158 12.25 12.97 38.65
N ALA A 159 12.23 11.66 38.95
CA ALA A 159 11.23 11.08 39.85
C ALA A 159 11.31 11.62 41.28
N GLN A 160 12.53 11.90 41.76
CA GLN A 160 12.78 12.59 43.04
C GLN A 160 12.32 14.06 42.98
N ARG A 161 12.63 14.78 41.89
CA ARG A 161 12.21 16.19 41.71
C ARG A 161 10.69 16.34 41.57
N LEU A 162 9.99 15.34 41.04
CA LEU A 162 8.51 15.31 41.03
C LEU A 162 7.92 14.83 42.37
N ALA A 163 8.73 14.37 43.32
CA ALA A 163 8.28 14.01 44.68
C ALA A 163 8.40 15.20 45.64
N ASP A 164 9.40 16.05 45.43
CA ASP A 164 9.59 17.36 46.04
C ASP A 164 9.22 18.43 45.01
N LEU A 165 7.93 18.43 44.59
CA LEU A 165 7.44 19.16 43.42
C LEU A 165 7.72 20.68 43.54
N PRO A 166 8.48 21.29 42.60
CA PRO A 166 8.67 22.73 42.59
C PRO A 166 7.34 23.46 42.39
N SER A 167 7.11 24.52 43.17
CA SER A 167 5.89 25.36 43.08
C SER A 167 5.76 26.16 41.77
N THR A 168 6.74 26.06 40.86
CA THR A 168 6.72 26.57 39.49
C THR A 168 6.35 25.51 38.45
N TRP A 169 6.16 24.25 38.88
CA TRP A 169 5.70 23.11 38.08
C TRP A 169 4.31 22.63 38.51
N ASP A 170 3.95 22.85 39.78
CA ASP A 170 2.63 22.63 40.38
C ASP A 170 1.58 23.61 39.79
N LEU A 171 0.72 23.13 38.89
CA LEU A 171 -0.22 23.95 38.11
C LEU A 171 -1.46 24.36 38.92
N ASP A 172 -1.95 23.50 39.81
CA ASP A 172 -3.17 23.77 40.60
C ASP A 172 -2.91 24.12 42.08
N GLY A 173 -1.69 23.92 42.57
CA GLY A 173 -1.24 24.29 43.90
C GLY A 173 -1.46 23.23 44.98
N ASP A 174 -1.72 21.97 44.62
CA ASP A 174 -1.97 20.88 45.57
C ASP A 174 -0.69 20.17 46.09
N GLN A 175 0.47 20.49 45.51
CA GLN A 175 1.78 19.91 45.80
C GLN A 175 1.96 18.44 45.35
N HIS A 176 1.16 17.96 44.41
CA HIS A 176 1.18 16.60 43.88
C HIS A 176 1.28 16.55 42.35
N TRP A 177 2.31 15.86 41.84
CA TRP A 177 2.41 15.60 40.41
C TRP A 177 1.41 14.52 39.97
N ASP A 178 0.32 14.95 39.35
CA ASP A 178 -0.76 14.10 38.81
C ASP A 178 -0.34 13.20 37.63
N GLY A 179 0.76 13.55 36.94
CA GLY A 179 1.20 12.91 35.71
C GLY A 179 2.10 11.68 35.87
N TYR A 180 2.80 11.34 34.80
CA TYR A 180 3.79 10.27 34.83
C TYR A 180 4.99 10.64 35.70
N ARG A 181 5.35 9.71 36.59
CA ARG A 181 6.54 9.77 37.43
C ARG A 181 7.52 8.71 36.93
N PRO A 182 8.76 9.08 36.53
CA PRO A 182 9.72 8.12 36.01
C PRO A 182 9.98 6.95 36.95
N ASP A 183 9.92 5.74 36.39
CA ASP A 183 10.07 4.47 37.11
C ASP A 183 10.80 3.38 36.28
N ALA A 184 11.26 3.72 35.08
CA ALA A 184 12.15 2.89 34.26
C ALA A 184 13.62 3.17 34.61
N TYR A 185 14.46 2.15 34.73
CA TYR A 185 15.90 2.31 35.05
C TYR A 185 16.83 2.14 33.84
N PHE A 186 16.29 1.77 32.67
CA PHE A 186 17.03 1.41 31.46
C PHE A 186 18.09 0.30 31.69
N ARG A 187 17.78 -0.64 32.59
CA ARG A 187 18.62 -1.77 32.99
C ARG A 187 18.02 -3.07 32.48
N PHE A 188 18.26 -3.37 31.21
CA PHE A 188 17.59 -4.48 30.53
C PHE A 188 18.25 -5.84 30.80
N ASP A 189 17.43 -6.83 31.13
CA ASP A 189 17.83 -8.23 31.16
C ASP A 189 17.91 -8.86 29.76
N GLU A 190 18.13 -10.18 29.70
CA GLU A 190 18.27 -10.90 28.44
C GLU A 190 16.98 -11.00 27.60
N GLN A 191 15.81 -10.71 28.18
CA GLN A 191 14.52 -10.70 27.49
C GLN A 191 14.01 -9.28 27.21
N GLY A 192 14.86 -8.27 27.44
CA GLY A 192 14.55 -6.85 27.24
C GLY A 192 13.74 -6.23 28.38
N PHE A 193 13.51 -6.93 29.50
CA PHE A 193 12.78 -6.35 30.64
C PHE A 193 13.69 -5.45 31.48
N ASP A 194 13.17 -4.28 31.82
CA ASP A 194 13.84 -3.31 32.69
C ASP A 194 13.83 -3.75 34.16
N ARG A 195 14.94 -3.49 34.85
CA ARG A 195 15.21 -3.93 36.22
C ARG A 195 15.49 -2.77 37.17
N ASP A 196 14.81 -2.79 38.30
CA ASP A 196 15.07 -1.83 39.39
C ASP A 196 16.44 -2.09 40.09
N PRO A 197 16.87 -1.22 41.02
CA PRO A 197 18.11 -1.39 41.79
C PRO A 197 18.22 -2.72 42.54
N ASP A 198 17.10 -3.26 43.03
CA ASP A 198 16.99 -4.52 43.76
C ASP A 198 16.78 -5.75 42.83
N ASN A 199 16.89 -5.53 41.51
CA ASN A 199 16.73 -6.52 40.43
C ASN A 199 15.29 -7.04 40.24
N GLY A 200 14.29 -6.36 40.80
CA GLY A 200 12.87 -6.56 40.50
C GLY A 200 12.49 -6.08 39.09
N TYR A 201 11.29 -6.44 38.64
CA TYR A 201 10.75 -6.04 37.33
C TYR A 201 9.95 -4.74 37.45
N THR A 202 10.32 -3.68 36.74
CA THR A 202 9.53 -2.43 36.68
C THR A 202 8.27 -2.56 35.82
N GLY A 203 8.18 -3.62 35.03
CA GLY A 203 7.14 -3.86 34.03
C GLY A 203 7.42 -3.23 32.67
N TRP A 204 8.41 -2.36 32.54
CA TRP A 204 8.85 -1.86 31.24
C TRP A 204 9.61 -2.94 30.47
N ARG A 205 9.40 -3.01 29.15
CA ARG A 205 10.16 -3.87 28.24
C ARG A 205 10.59 -3.07 27.02
N ALA A 206 11.88 -3.17 26.69
CA ALA A 206 12.44 -2.59 25.47
C ALA A 206 12.12 -3.46 24.25
N PHE A 207 11.91 -2.78 23.13
CA PHE A 207 11.84 -3.40 21.82
C PHE A 207 12.61 -2.58 20.79
N ALA A 208 13.33 -3.27 19.90
CA ALA A 208 13.91 -2.69 18.71
C ALA A 208 12.85 -2.65 17.60
N TYR A 209 12.92 -1.65 16.74
CA TYR A 209 11.96 -1.40 15.66
C TYR A 209 12.69 -0.78 14.47
N TYR A 210 12.14 -0.84 13.26
CA TYR A 210 12.64 -0.03 12.15
C TYR A 210 12.28 1.44 12.40
N PRO A 211 13.24 2.36 12.56
CA PRO A 211 12.92 3.79 12.68
C PRO A 211 12.04 4.25 11.51
N THR A 212 11.09 5.15 11.79
CA THR A 212 10.33 5.85 10.75
C THR A 212 11.32 6.66 9.89
N PRO A 213 11.20 6.71 8.55
CA PRO A 213 12.17 7.41 7.71
C PRO A 213 12.39 8.89 8.09
N GLY A 214 13.66 9.32 8.14
CA GLY A 214 14.15 10.64 8.61
C GLY A 214 13.99 10.92 10.11
N THR A 215 12.82 10.55 10.65
CA THR A 215 12.31 10.90 11.98
C THR A 215 13.16 10.26 13.09
N TYR A 216 13.85 11.10 13.86
CA TYR A 216 14.78 10.69 14.94
C TYR A 216 15.86 9.69 14.50
N TRP A 217 16.33 9.80 13.25
CA TRP A 217 17.54 9.12 12.83
C TRP A 217 18.76 9.73 13.54
N PRO A 218 19.72 8.92 14.05
CA PRO A 218 20.96 9.44 14.59
C PRO A 218 21.72 10.34 13.60
N SER A 219 21.62 10.07 12.30
CA SER A 219 22.18 10.91 11.22
C SER A 219 21.55 12.30 11.14
N ASN A 220 20.37 12.51 11.72
CA ASN A 220 19.69 13.80 11.91
C ASN A 220 19.80 14.31 13.36
N GLY A 221 20.64 13.68 14.19
CA GLY A 221 21.18 14.26 15.43
C GLY A 221 20.55 13.78 16.74
N SER A 222 19.58 12.88 16.70
CA SER A 222 18.93 12.32 17.89
C SER A 222 18.85 10.79 17.77
N ALA A 223 19.17 10.06 18.84
CA ALA A 223 18.90 8.63 18.92
C ALA A 223 17.65 8.40 19.77
N ALA A 224 16.66 7.68 19.23
CA ALA A 224 15.42 7.35 19.94
C ALA A 224 15.35 5.87 20.31
N ASP A 225 14.83 5.61 21.51
CA ASP A 225 14.45 4.28 21.99
C ASP A 225 13.02 4.32 22.57
N VAL A 226 12.32 3.18 22.59
CA VAL A 226 10.95 3.06 23.10
C VAL A 226 10.80 1.82 23.98
N LEU A 227 10.12 2.00 25.10
CA LEU A 227 9.69 0.98 26.05
C LEU A 227 8.17 0.85 26.00
N ILE A 228 7.66 -0.37 26.15
CA ILE A 228 6.23 -0.65 26.35
C ILE A 228 6.00 -1.22 27.75
N ARG A 229 4.85 -0.89 28.36
CA ARG A 229 4.35 -1.55 29.58
C ARG A 229 2.85 -1.80 29.46
N LEU A 230 2.41 -3.04 29.70
CA LEU A 230 1.00 -3.36 29.89
C LEU A 230 0.62 -3.24 31.38
N PRO A 231 -0.65 -2.93 31.70
CA PRO A 231 -1.05 -2.78 33.09
C PRO A 231 -0.98 -4.11 33.84
N GLU A 232 -1.06 -4.02 35.17
CA GLU A 232 -0.82 -5.14 36.08
C GLU A 232 -1.58 -6.46 35.78
N PRO A 233 -2.85 -6.48 35.33
CA PRO A 233 -3.56 -7.71 34.94
C PRO A 233 -2.85 -8.55 33.88
N PHE A 234 -2.10 -7.92 32.97
CA PHE A 234 -1.38 -8.59 31.88
C PHE A 234 -0.06 -9.23 32.34
N ARG A 235 0.34 -8.95 33.58
CA ARG A 235 1.62 -9.36 34.17
C ARG A 235 1.46 -10.42 35.26
N ARG A 236 0.23 -10.75 35.64
CA ARG A 236 -0.12 -11.65 36.75
C ARG A 236 -0.85 -12.91 36.28
N ASP A 237 -0.57 -14.02 36.95
CA ASP A 237 -1.25 -15.30 36.75
C ASP A 237 -2.69 -15.30 37.33
N ARG A 238 -3.34 -16.48 37.39
CA ARG A 238 -4.71 -16.60 37.93
C ARG A 238 -4.74 -16.57 39.47
N GLU A 239 -3.60 -16.68 40.13
CA GLU A 239 -3.45 -16.62 41.57
C GLU A 239 -3.15 -15.18 42.02
N GLY A 240 -2.70 -14.34 41.09
CA GLY A 240 -2.38 -12.93 41.26
C GLY A 240 -0.88 -12.67 41.40
N GLU A 241 -0.02 -13.66 41.19
CA GLU A 241 1.44 -13.53 41.30
C GLU A 241 2.06 -13.08 39.98
N LEU A 242 3.22 -12.40 40.04
CA LEU A 242 3.91 -11.90 38.85
C LEU A 242 4.52 -13.06 38.05
N ASP A 243 4.15 -13.18 36.77
CA ASP A 243 4.68 -14.20 35.85
C ASP A 243 5.32 -13.53 34.61
N PRO A 244 6.66 -13.41 34.56
CA PRO A 244 7.35 -12.77 33.44
C PRO A 244 7.20 -13.52 32.11
N THR A 245 7.03 -14.84 32.12
CA THR A 245 6.80 -15.63 30.91
C THR A 245 5.41 -15.33 30.34
N LEU A 246 4.40 -15.35 31.21
CA LEU A 246 3.04 -14.94 30.87
C LEU A 246 3.00 -13.51 30.33
N TYR A 247 3.73 -12.59 30.96
CA TYR A 247 3.79 -11.20 30.50
C TYR A 247 4.44 -11.08 29.11
N ALA A 248 5.54 -11.80 28.86
CA ALA A 248 6.18 -11.83 27.55
C ALA A 248 5.23 -12.34 26.45
N VAL A 249 4.37 -13.32 26.76
CA VAL A 249 3.35 -13.84 25.83
C VAL A 249 2.20 -12.84 25.64
N ASN A 250 1.68 -12.22 26.71
CA ASN A 250 0.66 -11.17 26.59
C ASN A 250 1.13 -9.98 25.75
N LEU A 251 2.41 -9.58 25.85
CA LEU A 251 3.02 -8.58 24.97
C LEU A 251 3.09 -9.04 23.50
N ALA A 252 3.35 -10.32 23.26
CA ALA A 252 3.37 -10.89 21.92
C ALA A 252 1.94 -11.07 21.33
N ILE A 253 0.91 -11.26 22.17
CA ILE A 253 -0.50 -11.18 21.75
C ILE A 253 -0.84 -9.76 21.29
N VAL A 254 -0.40 -8.73 22.05
CA VAL A 254 -0.54 -7.33 21.64
C VAL A 254 0.25 -7.06 20.35
N GLU A 255 1.46 -7.59 20.19
CA GLU A 255 2.21 -7.51 18.93
C GLU A 255 1.44 -8.11 17.75
N SER A 256 0.86 -9.30 17.92
CA SER A 256 0.05 -9.98 16.90
C SER A 256 -1.20 -9.17 16.50
N LEU A 257 -1.89 -8.59 17.48
CA LEU A 257 -3.06 -7.74 17.25
C LEU A 257 -2.72 -6.43 16.54
N ILE A 258 -1.60 -5.79 16.90
CA ILE A 258 -1.16 -4.51 16.32
C ILE A 258 -0.63 -4.71 14.89
N LYS A 259 0.23 -5.70 14.66
CA LYS A 259 0.75 -6.04 13.33
C LYS A 259 -0.30 -6.68 12.42
N ARG A 260 -1.26 -7.40 13.02
CA ARG A 260 -2.25 -8.26 12.36
C ARG A 260 -1.62 -9.45 11.64
N ALA A 261 -0.70 -10.08 12.34
CA ALA A 261 0.11 -11.18 11.84
C ALA A 261 0.45 -12.14 12.97
N ASP A 262 0.85 -13.36 12.61
CA ASP A 262 1.36 -14.33 13.57
C ASP A 262 2.66 -13.84 14.22
N VAL A 263 2.87 -14.21 15.48
CA VAL A 263 4.07 -13.85 16.23
C VAL A 263 4.71 -15.10 16.81
N ALA A 264 5.92 -15.41 16.36
CA ALA A 264 6.72 -16.48 16.94
C ALA A 264 7.19 -16.11 18.36
N ILE A 265 7.04 -17.06 19.28
CA ILE A 265 7.42 -16.95 20.70
C ILE A 265 8.44 -18.03 21.08
N ASP A 266 8.89 -18.01 22.34
CA ASP A 266 9.61 -19.15 22.91
C ASP A 266 8.65 -20.32 23.16
N PRO A 267 9.11 -21.59 23.06
CA PRO A 267 8.26 -22.75 23.30
C PRO A 267 7.51 -22.69 24.63
N LEU A 268 6.19 -22.81 24.56
CA LEU A 268 5.25 -22.63 25.66
C LEU A 268 4.29 -23.81 25.74
N ASP A 269 4.01 -24.29 26.96
CA ASP A 269 2.96 -25.27 27.21
C ASP A 269 1.64 -24.55 27.52
N GLU A 270 0.68 -24.63 26.60
CA GLU A 270 -0.63 -23.98 26.66
C GLU A 270 -1.49 -24.54 27.81
N ASN A 271 -1.25 -25.79 28.22
CA ASN A 271 -1.94 -26.42 29.35
C ASN A 271 -1.72 -25.64 30.66
N ARG A 272 -0.59 -24.94 30.80
CA ARG A 272 -0.28 -24.10 31.98
C ARG A 272 -1.27 -22.94 32.14
N TYR A 273 -1.79 -22.39 31.05
CA TYR A 273 -2.64 -21.19 31.06
C TYR A 273 -4.08 -21.46 30.61
N ALA A 274 -4.34 -22.64 30.03
CA ALA A 274 -5.61 -23.06 29.46
C ALA A 274 -6.15 -22.05 28.42
N VAL A 275 -5.27 -21.69 27.48
CA VAL A 275 -5.55 -20.86 26.31
C VAL A 275 -4.82 -21.48 25.13
N ASP A 276 -5.57 -21.85 24.11
CA ASP A 276 -5.08 -22.24 22.79
C ASP A 276 -4.59 -20.97 22.04
N LEU A 277 -3.28 -20.88 21.83
CA LEU A 277 -2.60 -19.73 21.22
C LEU A 277 -2.25 -19.98 19.75
N ASN A 278 -2.03 -21.24 19.35
CA ASN A 278 -1.74 -21.62 17.97
C ASN A 278 -3.02 -21.84 17.11
N LYS A 279 -4.19 -21.96 17.75
CA LYS A 279 -5.52 -22.22 17.18
C LYS A 279 -5.66 -23.59 16.50
N ASP A 280 -4.95 -24.61 16.99
CA ASP A 280 -5.07 -25.99 16.51
C ASP A 280 -6.25 -26.77 17.14
N GLY A 281 -6.88 -26.21 18.19
CA GLY A 281 -8.04 -26.79 18.86
C GLY A 281 -7.70 -27.77 20.00
N GLU A 282 -6.42 -28.06 20.23
CA GLU A 282 -5.93 -28.80 21.40
C GLU A 282 -5.21 -27.84 22.38
N LEU A 283 -4.69 -28.37 23.50
CA LEU A 283 -3.80 -27.62 24.39
C LEU A 283 -2.45 -28.33 24.39
N GLY A 284 -1.45 -27.73 23.77
CA GLY A 284 -0.20 -28.39 23.45
C GLY A 284 1.05 -27.58 23.78
N TRP A 285 2.13 -27.92 23.07
CA TRP A 285 3.33 -27.11 23.01
C TRP A 285 3.28 -26.25 21.75
N THR A 286 3.26 -24.94 21.94
CA THR A 286 3.31 -23.95 20.85
C THR A 286 4.62 -23.17 20.86
N ASN A 287 5.01 -22.66 19.70
CA ASN A 287 6.03 -21.62 19.53
C ASN A 287 5.50 -20.40 18.74
N ILE A 288 4.18 -20.27 18.60
CA ILE A 288 3.50 -19.27 17.79
C ILE A 288 2.23 -18.75 18.48
N ILE A 289 1.95 -17.47 18.31
CA ILE A 289 0.64 -16.87 18.55
C ILE A 289 0.01 -16.66 17.19
N ARG A 290 -1.07 -17.38 16.93
CA ARG A 290 -1.84 -17.34 15.68
C ARG A 290 -2.81 -16.16 15.70
N TYR A 291 -2.74 -15.30 14.69
CA TYR A 291 -3.60 -14.14 14.56
C TYR A 291 -5.00 -14.55 14.08
N ASP A 292 -5.90 -14.82 15.03
CA ASP A 292 -7.31 -15.15 14.74
C ASP A 292 -8.29 -14.34 15.61
N TRP A 293 -8.98 -13.39 14.97
CA TRP A 293 -9.71 -12.27 15.56
C TRP A 293 -10.89 -11.83 14.66
N ALA A 294 -11.91 -12.68 14.55
CA ALA A 294 -13.21 -12.43 13.94
C ALA A 294 -14.30 -12.30 15.02
N PRO A 295 -14.39 -11.18 15.77
CA PRO A 295 -15.36 -11.06 16.85
C PRO A 295 -16.82 -11.20 16.37
N LEU A 296 -17.12 -10.88 15.10
CA LEU A 296 -18.46 -11.07 14.51
C LEU A 296 -18.78 -12.54 14.18
N GLU A 297 -17.76 -13.40 14.03
CA GLU A 297 -17.91 -14.86 13.85
C GLU A 297 -17.70 -15.64 15.16
N GLY A 298 -17.33 -14.96 16.25
CA GLY A 298 -16.92 -15.57 17.51
C GLY A 298 -15.50 -16.15 17.52
N ARG A 299 -14.62 -15.77 16.57
CA ARG A 299 -13.18 -16.08 16.65
C ARG A 299 -12.48 -14.97 17.42
N ASP A 300 -12.13 -15.19 18.68
CA ASP A 300 -11.41 -14.19 19.49
C ASP A 300 -10.00 -14.67 19.87
N MET A 301 -9.08 -13.71 20.00
CA MET A 301 -7.80 -13.92 20.71
C MET A 301 -8.03 -13.77 22.21
N SER A 302 -7.24 -14.45 23.03
CA SER A 302 -7.41 -14.45 24.49
C SER A 302 -6.10 -14.17 25.19
N PHE A 303 -6.08 -13.18 26.09
CA PHE A 303 -4.94 -12.96 26.97
C PHE A 303 -4.81 -14.08 28.00
N LEU A 304 -3.59 -14.23 28.53
CA LEU A 304 -3.27 -15.17 29.59
C LEU A 304 -3.50 -14.56 30.98
N GLY A 305 -3.66 -15.41 31.99
CA GLY A 305 -3.65 -15.02 33.40
C GLY A 305 -4.86 -14.20 33.83
N GLU A 306 -4.60 -13.18 34.65
CA GLU A 306 -5.65 -12.28 35.15
C GLU A 306 -6.28 -11.45 34.03
N ALA A 307 -5.50 -10.96 33.06
CA ALA A 307 -6.04 -10.28 31.87
C ALA A 307 -7.05 -11.15 31.11
N GLY A 308 -6.75 -12.45 30.93
CA GLY A 308 -7.69 -13.39 30.31
C GLY A 308 -9.02 -13.53 31.08
N ARG A 309 -8.97 -13.49 32.42
CA ARG A 309 -10.18 -13.52 33.26
C ARG A 309 -10.99 -12.23 33.16
N GLN A 310 -10.33 -11.07 33.17
CA GLN A 310 -10.99 -9.77 33.05
C GLN A 310 -11.59 -9.58 31.65
N GLN A 311 -10.89 -10.04 30.60
CA GLN A 311 -11.44 -10.12 29.24
C GLN A 311 -12.71 -10.97 29.20
N ALA A 312 -12.68 -12.20 29.73
CA ALA A 312 -13.85 -13.08 29.77
C ALA A 312 -15.02 -12.54 30.63
N ALA A 313 -14.74 -11.61 31.56
CA ALA A 313 -15.74 -10.90 32.34
C ALA A 313 -16.26 -9.61 31.68
N GLY A 314 -15.79 -9.26 30.48
CA GLY A 314 -16.14 -8.01 29.78
C GLY A 314 -15.56 -6.75 30.43
N GLN A 315 -14.43 -6.87 31.13
CA GLN A 315 -13.76 -5.79 31.85
C GLN A 315 -12.52 -5.22 31.13
N LEU A 316 -12.03 -5.92 30.10
CA LEU A 316 -10.96 -5.45 29.21
C LEU A 316 -11.45 -5.52 27.76
N HIS A 317 -11.18 -4.47 26.99
CA HIS A 317 -11.51 -4.45 25.57
C HIS A 317 -10.38 -5.04 24.73
N LEU A 318 -10.75 -5.56 23.57
CA LEU A 318 -9.82 -6.16 22.62
C LEU A 318 -10.21 -5.78 21.19
N ALA A 319 -9.24 -5.36 20.39
CA ALA A 319 -9.39 -5.26 18.94
C ALA A 319 -8.03 -5.23 18.23
N ALA A 320 -7.99 -5.76 17.01
CA ALA A 320 -6.81 -5.70 16.16
C ALA A 320 -6.45 -4.25 15.79
N GLY A 321 -5.21 -3.84 15.99
CA GLY A 321 -4.75 -2.48 15.72
C GLY A 321 -5.13 -1.44 16.79
N LEU A 322 -5.62 -1.86 17.96
CA LEU A 322 -5.76 -1.02 19.16
C LEU A 322 -5.01 -1.62 20.34
N PHE A 323 -4.46 -0.77 21.20
CA PHE A 323 -3.83 -1.22 22.44
C PHE A 323 -4.88 -1.35 23.57
N PRO A 324 -4.70 -2.31 24.51
CA PRO A 324 -5.52 -2.38 25.72
C PRO A 324 -5.43 -1.10 26.55
N GLU A 325 -6.50 -0.76 27.27
CA GLU A 325 -6.46 0.36 28.23
C GLU A 325 -5.37 0.17 29.28
N GLY A 326 -4.77 1.28 29.70
CA GLY A 326 -3.64 1.25 30.63
C GLY A 326 -2.32 0.80 30.01
N THR A 327 -2.26 0.51 28.70
CA THR A 327 -0.97 0.38 27.98
C THR A 327 -0.21 1.71 28.06
N GLU A 328 1.09 1.63 28.36
CA GLU A 328 1.99 2.76 28.49
C GLU A 328 3.17 2.61 27.52
N PHE A 329 3.63 3.74 26.97
CA PHE A 329 4.87 3.86 26.22
C PHE A 329 5.77 4.90 26.88
N LEU A 330 7.07 4.63 26.92
CA LEU A 330 8.11 5.58 27.33
C LEU A 330 9.18 5.65 26.24
N GLN A 331 9.33 6.81 25.62
CA GLN A 331 10.35 7.09 24.61
C GLN A 331 11.43 7.97 25.23
N SER A 332 12.71 7.61 25.08
CA SER A 332 13.80 8.55 25.35
C SER A 332 14.47 9.01 24.06
N LEU A 333 14.74 10.32 23.97
CA LEU A 333 15.53 10.91 22.89
C LEU A 333 16.88 11.32 23.48
N ARG A 334 17.96 10.83 22.90
CA ARG A 334 19.32 10.97 23.42
C ARG A 334 20.22 11.76 22.48
N TYR A 335 21.24 12.34 23.07
CA TYR A 335 22.43 12.77 22.34
C TYR A 335 23.20 11.56 21.79
N LEU A 336 24.26 11.82 21.02
CA LEU A 336 25.11 10.79 20.43
C LEU A 336 26.48 10.78 21.13
N ASP A 337 26.91 9.64 21.65
CA ASP A 337 28.29 9.45 22.13
C ASP A 337 29.17 8.92 21.00
N VAL A 338 30.44 9.31 21.01
CA VAL A 338 31.48 8.80 20.09
C VAL A 338 32.52 8.08 20.94
N THR A 339 32.65 6.77 20.81
CA THR A 339 33.61 5.96 21.57
C THR A 339 35.07 6.21 21.17
N GLU A 340 36.04 5.68 21.94
CA GLU A 340 37.46 5.81 21.63
C GLU A 340 37.88 5.17 20.30
N ASP A 341 37.15 4.15 19.85
CA ASP A 341 37.29 3.49 18.53
C ASP A 341 36.48 4.19 17.41
N GLY A 342 35.84 5.32 17.70
CA GLY A 342 35.12 6.13 16.71
C GLY A 342 33.71 5.64 16.38
N LYS A 343 33.13 4.73 17.17
CA LYS A 343 31.76 4.25 16.99
C LYS A 343 30.77 5.27 17.58
N VAL A 344 29.73 5.60 16.82
CA VAL A 344 28.62 6.43 17.29
C VAL A 344 27.55 5.55 17.97
N GLN A 345 27.04 5.97 19.13
CA GLN A 345 26.02 5.25 19.90
C GLN A 345 25.09 6.21 20.68
N PRO A 346 23.93 5.77 21.18
CA PRO A 346 23.08 6.60 22.05
C PRO A 346 23.81 6.97 23.35
N ALA A 347 23.77 8.25 23.73
CA ALA A 347 24.45 8.75 24.92
C ALA A 347 23.67 8.52 26.23
N ALA A 348 24.37 8.63 27.36
CA ALA A 348 23.76 8.52 28.69
C ALA A 348 22.82 9.68 29.03
N ARG A 349 23.00 10.83 28.38
CA ARG A 349 22.19 12.05 28.53
C ARG A 349 20.97 12.05 27.61
N MET A 350 19.82 12.34 28.18
CA MET A 350 18.56 12.51 27.45
C MET A 350 18.35 13.99 27.09
N LYS A 351 17.94 14.23 25.85
CA LYS A 351 17.36 15.50 25.39
C LYS A 351 15.92 15.63 25.86
N GLU A 352 15.16 14.55 25.70
CA GLU A 352 13.75 14.45 26.07
C GLU A 352 13.41 13.05 26.59
N LEU A 353 12.36 13.00 27.41
CA LEU A 353 11.68 11.78 27.82
C LEU A 353 10.19 11.99 27.58
N ARG A 354 9.56 11.17 26.75
CA ARG A 354 8.15 11.31 26.37
C ARG A 354 7.36 10.07 26.81
N TYR A 355 6.21 10.31 27.42
CA TYR A 355 5.33 9.29 27.96
C TYR A 355 3.98 9.34 27.24
N ALA A 356 3.41 8.16 26.99
CA ALA A 356 2.03 8.02 26.52
C ALA A 356 1.31 6.93 27.32
N ARG A 357 0.02 7.11 27.61
CA ARG A 357 -0.82 6.08 28.22
C ARG A 357 -2.22 6.03 27.59
N LYS A 358 -2.68 4.83 27.25
CA LYS A 358 -4.06 4.58 26.81
C LYS A 358 -5.00 4.78 28.01
N GLN A 359 -5.73 5.89 28.04
CA GLN A 359 -6.65 6.24 29.13
C GLN A 359 -8.07 5.78 28.83
N SER A 360 -8.50 5.91 27.57
CA SER A 360 -9.86 5.57 27.11
C SER A 360 -9.78 4.71 25.87
N TRP A 361 -10.62 3.69 25.80
CA TRP A 361 -10.80 2.88 24.60
C TRP A 361 -11.95 3.41 23.75
N TYR A 362 -11.80 3.33 22.43
CA TYR A 362 -12.82 3.70 21.46
C TYR A 362 -13.00 2.55 20.48
N ASN A 363 -14.26 2.18 20.21
CA ASN A 363 -14.55 1.20 19.18
C ASN A 363 -14.37 1.80 17.77
N TYR A 364 -14.38 0.94 16.74
CA TYR A 364 -14.11 1.37 15.37
C TYR A 364 -15.11 2.41 14.85
N ALA A 365 -16.38 2.34 15.25
CA ALA A 365 -17.39 3.32 14.85
C ALA A 365 -17.20 4.68 15.55
N GLU A 366 -16.75 4.67 16.81
CA GLU A 366 -16.39 5.90 17.54
C GLU A 366 -15.14 6.57 16.96
N LEU A 367 -14.12 5.79 16.60
CA LEU A 367 -12.92 6.28 15.92
C LEU A 367 -13.26 6.86 14.54
N LYS A 368 -14.06 6.16 13.73
CA LYS A 368 -14.55 6.71 12.45
C LYS A 368 -15.36 8.00 12.68
N GLY A 369 -16.25 8.03 13.65
CA GLY A 369 -17.05 9.21 14.00
C GLY A 369 -16.26 10.37 14.63
N LEU A 370 -15.03 10.16 15.07
CA LEU A 370 -14.08 11.22 15.41
C LEU A 370 -13.49 11.83 14.13
N ILE A 371 -13.00 11.00 13.22
CA ILE A 371 -12.43 11.45 11.93
C ILE A 371 -13.48 12.13 11.05
N ASP A 372 -14.67 11.55 10.90
CA ASP A 372 -15.76 12.13 10.09
C ASP A 372 -16.16 13.54 10.56
N ARG A 373 -16.00 13.84 11.86
CA ARG A 373 -16.20 15.19 12.42
C ARG A 373 -15.02 16.11 12.14
N GLU A 374 -13.78 15.63 12.29
CA GLU A 374 -12.59 16.43 11.97
C GLU A 374 -12.53 16.79 10.46
N ASP A 375 -13.01 15.92 9.59
CA ASP A 375 -13.19 16.20 8.15
C ASP A 375 -14.37 17.14 7.87
N GLY A 376 -15.49 16.96 8.57
CA GLY A 376 -16.65 17.87 8.48
C GLY A 376 -16.30 19.30 8.91
N GLU A 377 -15.63 19.45 10.06
CA GLU A 377 -15.17 20.74 10.58
C GLU A 377 -14.17 21.41 9.62
N ARG A 378 -13.29 20.64 8.97
CA ARG A 378 -12.38 21.14 7.92
C ARG A 378 -13.11 21.60 6.64
N ARG A 379 -14.21 20.94 6.26
CA ARG A 379 -14.96 21.23 5.02
C ARG A 379 -16.04 22.30 5.16
N GLU A 380 -16.66 22.44 6.35
CA GLU A 380 -17.77 23.38 6.56
C GLU A 380 -17.34 24.78 7.02
N TYR A 381 -16.08 24.98 7.44
CA TYR A 381 -15.63 26.24 8.05
C TYR A 381 -14.29 26.77 7.51
N GLU A 382 -14.35 27.85 6.72
CA GLU A 382 -13.19 28.71 6.35
C GLU A 382 -12.61 29.52 7.55
N ASN A 383 -12.98 29.20 8.79
CA ASN A 383 -12.56 29.96 9.98
C ASN A 383 -11.29 29.38 10.61
N ASP A 384 -10.44 30.27 11.16
CA ASP A 384 -9.25 30.03 12.02
C ASP A 384 -9.55 29.21 13.31
N THR A 385 -10.14 28.03 13.18
CA THR A 385 -10.58 27.20 14.29
C THR A 385 -9.39 26.42 14.82
N ILE A 386 -8.89 26.82 15.99
CA ILE A 386 -7.73 26.19 16.62
C ILE A 386 -8.13 24.79 17.13
N LYS A 387 -7.40 23.75 16.71
CA LYS A 387 -7.60 22.37 17.19
C LYS A 387 -7.48 22.32 18.71
N GLN A 388 -8.55 21.95 19.40
CA GLN A 388 -8.58 21.86 20.85
C GLN A 388 -8.03 20.51 21.30
N VAL A 389 -6.84 20.52 21.90
CA VAL A 389 -6.24 19.34 22.52
C VAL A 389 -6.40 19.45 24.04
N PRO A 390 -7.38 18.76 24.67
CA PRO A 390 -7.66 18.92 26.09
C PRO A 390 -6.52 18.41 26.99
N GLY A 391 -6.51 18.87 28.25
CA GLY A 391 -5.47 18.56 29.22
C GLY A 391 -4.42 19.67 29.36
N ASP A 392 -3.37 19.38 30.12
CA ASP A 392 -2.32 20.32 30.54
C ASP A 392 -0.95 19.61 30.59
N TYR A 393 0.12 20.31 30.98
CA TYR A 393 1.46 19.71 31.01
C TYR A 393 1.72 18.81 32.22
N GLU A 394 0.94 18.94 33.30
CA GLU A 394 1.11 18.21 34.56
C GLU A 394 0.36 16.88 34.56
N ARG A 395 -0.84 16.86 33.99
CA ARG A 395 -1.68 15.66 33.77
C ARG A 395 -1.39 14.99 32.43
N GLY A 396 -0.79 15.72 31.51
CA GLY A 396 -0.68 15.35 30.10
C GLY A 396 -1.88 15.81 29.27
N ARG A 397 -1.67 15.84 27.95
CA ARG A 397 -2.68 16.22 26.96
C ARG A 397 -3.33 14.99 26.32
N PHE A 398 -4.65 15.04 26.16
CA PHE A 398 -5.44 13.92 25.66
C PHE A 398 -5.72 14.03 24.16
N GLY A 399 -5.61 12.91 23.44
CA GLY A 399 -5.99 12.77 22.04
C GLY A 399 -6.30 11.32 21.67
N GLN A 400 -7.44 11.10 21.00
CA GLN A 400 -7.91 9.79 20.49
C GLN A 400 -7.78 8.59 21.47
N GLY A 401 -7.93 8.86 22.78
CA GLY A 401 -7.92 7.85 23.84
C GLY A 401 -6.61 7.74 24.62
N TRP A 402 -5.58 8.46 24.18
CA TRP A 402 -4.26 8.52 24.79
C TRP A 402 -4.04 9.82 25.54
N VAL A 403 -3.26 9.75 26.63
CA VAL A 403 -2.68 10.90 27.32
C VAL A 403 -1.19 10.93 27.02
N TYR A 404 -0.67 12.07 26.58
CA TYR A 404 0.74 12.30 26.29
C TYR A 404 1.35 13.34 27.22
N GLN A 405 2.58 13.11 27.65
CA GLN A 405 3.34 14.03 28.50
C GLN A 405 4.81 13.99 28.10
N GLY A 406 5.46 15.15 28.08
CA GLY A 406 6.87 15.27 27.72
C GLY A 406 7.68 15.94 28.81
N PHE A 407 8.93 15.51 28.93
CA PHE A 407 9.99 16.17 29.69
C PHE A 407 11.13 16.50 28.74
N ILE A 408 11.76 17.66 28.94
CA ILE A 408 12.83 18.20 28.09
C ILE A 408 13.96 18.74 28.96
N GLU A 409 15.16 18.81 28.39
CA GLU A 409 16.33 19.32 29.10
C GLU A 409 16.23 20.83 29.40
N SER A 410 16.55 21.20 30.64
CA SER A 410 16.66 22.59 31.09
C SER A 410 18.11 23.08 31.07
N ARG A 411 18.32 24.40 31.12
CA ARG A 411 19.63 25.07 31.10
C ARG A 411 20.60 24.62 32.21
N ASP A 412 20.09 24.08 33.33
CA ASP A 412 20.93 23.48 34.39
C ASP A 412 21.39 22.05 34.07
N GLY A 413 20.95 21.51 32.93
CA GLY A 413 21.23 20.18 32.43
C GLY A 413 20.31 19.08 32.96
N SER A 414 19.35 19.38 33.83
CA SER A 414 18.37 18.42 34.33
C SER A 414 17.13 18.34 33.43
N LEU A 415 16.36 17.26 33.52
CA LEU A 415 15.04 17.19 32.87
C LEU A 415 14.00 17.99 33.66
N ARG A 416 13.17 18.75 32.93
CA ARG A 416 11.97 19.46 33.42
C ARG A 416 10.74 19.02 32.62
N PRO A 417 9.51 19.21 33.11
CA PRO A 417 8.33 19.10 32.27
C PRO A 417 8.41 20.04 31.05
N GLN A 418 7.81 19.61 29.94
CA GLN A 418 7.52 20.50 28.82
C GLN A 418 6.46 21.51 29.25
N SER A 419 6.55 22.73 28.73
CA SER A 419 5.47 23.73 28.84
C SER A 419 4.25 23.31 28.00
N GLN A 420 3.16 24.05 28.18
CA GLN A 420 1.92 23.83 27.43
C GLN A 420 2.13 23.79 25.90
N GLU A 421 2.93 24.74 25.39
CA GLU A 421 3.22 24.91 23.96
C GLU A 421 4.25 23.88 23.43
N GLU A 422 5.32 23.60 24.20
CA GLU A 422 6.28 22.53 23.88
C GLU A 422 5.59 21.16 23.76
N THR A 423 4.56 20.91 24.57
CA THR A 423 3.76 19.68 24.51
C THR A 423 2.88 19.61 23.24
N LEU A 424 2.40 20.74 22.72
CA LEU A 424 1.53 20.76 21.53
C LEU A 424 2.23 20.27 20.26
N TYR A 425 3.55 20.48 20.12
CA TYR A 425 4.35 19.90 19.02
C TYR A 425 4.14 18.39 18.97
N CYS A 426 4.29 17.69 20.11
CA CYS A 426 4.12 16.23 20.18
C CYS A 426 2.69 15.82 19.76
N MET A 427 1.68 16.62 20.13
CA MET A 427 0.28 16.36 19.79
C MET A 427 -0.02 16.50 18.29
N GLY A 428 0.79 17.24 17.52
CA GLY A 428 0.71 17.28 16.06
C GLY A 428 0.78 15.89 15.44
N CYS A 429 1.84 15.14 15.74
CA CYS A 429 2.03 13.79 15.21
C CYS A 429 1.08 12.74 15.83
N HIS A 430 0.64 12.97 17.07
CA HIS A 430 -0.11 12.00 17.86
C HIS A 430 -1.63 12.20 17.88
N THR A 431 -2.18 13.18 17.14
CA THR A 431 -3.64 13.41 17.12
C THR A 431 -4.28 13.56 15.74
N GLY A 432 -3.55 13.26 14.65
CA GLY A 432 -4.12 13.31 13.31
C GLY A 432 -3.09 13.09 12.20
N LEU A 433 -2.54 11.88 12.11
CA LEU A 433 -1.73 11.42 10.97
C LEU A 433 -2.15 10.00 10.55
N GLY A 434 -2.33 9.79 9.24
CA GLY A 434 -2.69 8.49 8.67
C GLY A 434 -1.63 7.41 8.89
N ALA A 435 -0.36 7.79 8.94
CA ALA A 435 0.79 6.89 9.15
C ALA A 435 0.85 6.20 10.54
N THR A 436 -0.05 6.53 11.47
CA THR A 436 -0.03 5.99 12.85
C THR A 436 -0.93 4.76 13.02
N THR A 437 -0.50 3.84 13.90
CA THR A 437 -1.34 2.73 14.41
C THR A 437 -1.71 3.03 15.86
N ASP A 438 -3.01 3.24 16.12
CA ASP A 438 -3.56 3.71 17.40
C ASP A 438 -2.74 4.89 17.97
N THR A 439 -2.56 5.93 17.15
CA THR A 439 -1.75 7.14 17.40
C THR A 439 -0.28 6.90 17.79
N THR A 440 0.29 5.73 17.49
CA THR A 440 1.72 5.41 17.70
C THR A 440 2.43 4.98 16.40
N PHE A 441 3.77 5.11 16.38
CA PHE A 441 4.61 4.73 15.24
C PHE A 441 5.45 3.47 15.50
N ALA A 442 6.09 3.37 16.68
CA ALA A 442 7.22 2.46 16.88
C ALA A 442 6.83 0.99 17.00
N PHE A 443 5.78 0.64 17.76
CA PHE A 443 5.50 -0.76 18.09
C PHE A 443 4.96 -1.58 16.90
N ALA A 444 4.19 -0.95 16.00
CA ALA A 444 3.80 -1.57 14.73
C ALA A 444 5.02 -1.89 13.84
N ARG A 445 6.12 -1.16 14.00
CA ARG A 445 7.39 -1.32 13.28
C ARG A 445 8.43 -2.14 14.05
N LYS A 446 8.05 -2.77 15.18
CA LYS A 446 8.92 -3.64 15.98
C LYS A 446 9.56 -4.73 15.12
N LEU A 447 10.84 -5.04 15.34
CA LEU A 447 11.54 -6.09 14.60
C LEU A 447 10.95 -7.49 14.88
N ASP A 448 10.91 -8.31 13.83
CA ASP A 448 10.29 -9.63 13.81
C ASP A 448 11.18 -10.75 14.38
N ALA A 449 10.69 -11.99 14.31
CA ALA A 449 11.31 -13.17 14.90
C ALA A 449 12.74 -13.47 14.44
N GLY A 450 13.09 -13.11 13.19
CA GLY A 450 14.44 -13.29 12.65
C GLY A 450 15.49 -12.32 13.21
N ALA A 451 15.05 -11.23 13.86
CA ALA A 451 15.96 -10.28 14.49
C ALA A 451 16.51 -10.83 15.81
N TYR A 452 17.61 -10.24 16.29
CA TYR A 452 18.20 -10.55 17.59
C TYR A 452 17.12 -10.53 18.69
N ARG A 453 17.01 -11.63 19.46
CA ARG A 453 16.00 -11.81 20.53
C ARG A 453 14.56 -11.51 20.08
N ARG A 454 14.21 -11.77 18.81
CA ARG A 454 12.88 -11.48 18.22
C ARG A 454 12.46 -10.01 18.41
N GLY A 455 13.41 -9.09 18.35
CA GLY A 455 13.17 -7.65 18.57
C GLY A 455 12.96 -7.23 20.04
N TRP A 456 13.00 -8.13 21.03
CA TRP A 456 12.84 -7.79 22.45
C TRP A 456 14.17 -7.43 23.13
N TYR A 457 14.74 -6.30 22.74
CA TYR A 457 15.99 -5.76 23.28
C TYR A 457 16.05 -4.23 23.14
N HIS A 458 16.97 -3.61 23.88
CA HIS A 458 17.28 -2.17 23.74
C HIS A 458 18.49 -1.95 22.85
N TRP A 459 18.57 -0.83 22.11
CA TRP A 459 19.67 -0.53 21.18
C TRP A 459 21.09 -0.53 21.78
N THR A 460 21.22 -0.48 23.11
CA THR A 460 22.51 -0.63 23.81
C THR A 460 22.96 -2.09 23.99
N GLN A 461 22.06 -3.07 23.79
CA GLN A 461 22.36 -4.51 23.84
C GLN A 461 22.80 -5.05 22.46
N LYS A 462 22.24 -4.49 21.38
CA LYS A 462 22.69 -4.65 19.98
C LYS A 462 22.25 -3.39 19.22
N ASP A 463 23.11 -2.85 18.37
CA ASP A 463 22.76 -1.76 17.46
C ASP A 463 22.07 -2.27 16.18
N ALA A 464 21.88 -1.40 15.19
CA ALA A 464 21.30 -1.74 13.91
C ALA A 464 22.29 -2.38 12.91
N SER A 465 23.52 -2.74 13.31
CA SER A 465 24.50 -3.35 12.38
C SER A 465 24.04 -4.72 11.87
N GLY A 466 24.18 -4.93 10.55
CA GLY A 466 23.66 -6.08 9.83
C GLY A 466 22.14 -6.25 9.97
N LEU A 467 21.40 -5.15 10.12
CA LEU A 467 19.95 -5.13 9.95
C LEU A 467 19.64 -4.76 8.51
N ASN A 468 19.12 -5.72 7.75
CA ASN A 468 18.66 -5.53 6.38
C ASN A 468 17.55 -4.47 6.31
N GLU A 469 17.43 -3.83 5.15
CA GLU A 469 16.45 -2.79 4.92
C GLU A 469 15.03 -3.36 4.79
N PRO A 470 14.02 -2.75 5.46
CA PRO A 470 12.64 -3.21 5.32
C PRO A 470 12.11 -2.92 3.91
N LYS A 471 11.30 -3.83 3.38
CA LYS A 471 10.52 -3.58 2.15
C LYS A 471 9.09 -3.18 2.51
N VAL A 472 8.55 -2.20 1.80
CA VAL A 472 7.16 -1.76 1.92
C VAL A 472 6.56 -1.65 0.52
N GLU A 473 5.29 -1.98 0.37
CA GLU A 473 4.58 -1.68 -0.88
C GLU A 473 4.10 -0.24 -0.86
N ILE A 474 4.24 0.49 -1.98
CA ILE A 474 3.85 1.89 -2.12
C ILE A 474 2.97 2.03 -3.35
N ASP A 475 1.81 2.69 -3.19
CA ASP A 475 0.89 3.02 -4.28
C ASP A 475 1.62 3.58 -5.51
N GLY A 476 1.41 2.95 -6.67
CA GLY A 476 2.02 3.36 -7.94
C GLY A 476 3.52 3.05 -8.11
N ALA A 477 4.22 2.66 -7.04
CA ALA A 477 5.63 2.28 -7.07
C ALA A 477 5.89 0.79 -6.76
N GLY A 478 4.89 0.05 -6.27
CA GLY A 478 5.02 -1.37 -5.91
C GLY A 478 5.86 -1.60 -4.65
N VAL A 479 6.38 -2.82 -4.48
CA VAL A 479 7.28 -3.17 -3.37
C VAL A 479 8.60 -2.41 -3.53
N GLN A 480 9.03 -1.70 -2.49
CA GLN A 480 10.23 -0.86 -2.46
C GLN A 480 11.06 -1.09 -1.20
N TYR A 481 12.37 -0.87 -1.30
CA TYR A 481 13.26 -0.70 -0.14
C TYR A 481 12.97 0.66 0.52
N GLU A 482 12.54 0.68 1.79
CA GLU A 482 11.89 1.85 2.41
C GLU A 482 12.81 3.09 2.52
N TYR A 483 14.05 2.90 2.96
CA TYR A 483 15.01 3.95 3.22
C TYR A 483 15.69 4.41 1.94
N ALA A 484 15.91 3.50 0.99
CA ALA A 484 16.35 3.78 -0.37
C ALA A 484 15.33 4.64 -1.11
N TYR A 485 14.04 4.25 -1.07
CA TYR A 485 12.95 5.05 -1.64
C TYR A 485 12.86 6.43 -0.97
N TYR A 486 12.92 6.49 0.36
CA TYR A 486 12.95 7.75 1.10
C TYR A 486 14.16 8.64 0.74
N LEU A 487 15.34 8.05 0.56
CA LEU A 487 16.53 8.76 0.09
C LEU A 487 16.37 9.26 -1.34
N MET A 488 15.75 8.49 -2.24
CA MET A 488 15.43 8.97 -3.60
C MET A 488 14.41 10.13 -3.59
N TYR A 489 13.47 10.13 -2.64
CA TYR A 489 12.41 11.14 -2.50
C TYR A 489 12.84 12.41 -1.74
N THR A 490 13.95 12.37 -0.99
CA THR A 490 14.46 13.50 -0.18
C THR A 490 15.89 13.93 -0.50
N ARG A 491 16.64 13.12 -1.25
CA ARG A 491 18.11 13.14 -1.50
C ARG A 491 19.02 13.11 -0.27
N SER A 492 18.51 13.50 0.89
CA SER A 492 19.27 13.73 2.12
C SER A 492 18.91 12.77 3.25
N GLY A 493 17.78 12.06 3.19
CA GLY A 493 17.35 11.24 4.33
C GLY A 493 16.98 12.09 5.55
N SER A 494 16.59 13.35 5.33
CA SER A 494 16.01 14.22 6.35
C SER A 494 14.70 14.82 5.84
N GLU A 495 13.73 14.89 6.74
CA GLU A 495 12.44 15.54 6.59
C GLU A 495 12.57 17.03 6.21
N PHE A 496 13.69 17.67 6.58
CA PHE A 496 14.01 19.05 6.23
C PHE A 496 14.88 19.19 4.98
N LEU A 497 15.11 18.12 4.22
CA LEU A 497 15.93 18.10 3.01
C LEU A 497 17.38 18.63 3.22
N ALA A 498 17.98 18.36 4.39
CA ALA A 498 19.22 19.01 4.83
C ALA A 498 20.20 18.06 5.54
N ASN A 499 20.88 17.19 4.80
CA ASN A 499 21.89 16.29 5.34
C ASN A 499 22.99 16.00 4.30
N PRO A 500 23.99 16.90 4.16
CA PRO A 500 25.02 16.79 3.14
C PRO A 500 25.94 15.56 3.30
N GLU A 501 25.93 14.90 4.47
CA GLU A 501 26.68 13.66 4.67
C GLU A 501 26.01 12.49 3.96
N LEU A 502 24.68 12.37 4.06
CA LEU A 502 23.92 11.35 3.36
C LEU A 502 23.79 11.68 1.86
N GLU A 503 23.62 12.95 1.49
CA GLU A 503 23.66 13.37 0.08
C GLU A 503 24.97 12.94 -0.59
N ALA A 504 26.12 13.26 0.00
CA ALA A 504 27.42 12.87 -0.55
C ALA A 504 27.68 11.34 -0.53
N ARG A 505 27.10 10.63 0.45
CA ARG A 505 27.19 9.16 0.59
C ARG A 505 26.40 8.42 -0.48
N PHE A 506 25.20 8.91 -0.81
CA PHE A 506 24.26 8.21 -1.70
C PHE A 506 24.17 8.80 -3.11
N PHE A 507 24.61 10.04 -3.34
CA PHE A 507 24.48 10.74 -4.63
C PHE A 507 25.82 11.34 -5.10
N ASP A 508 25.96 11.49 -6.41
CA ASP A 508 27.10 12.17 -7.04
C ASP A 508 26.91 13.70 -7.13
N ASP A 509 27.93 14.40 -7.63
CA ASP A 509 27.91 15.87 -7.77
C ASP A 509 26.82 16.39 -8.74
N ASN A 510 26.19 15.50 -9.51
CA ASN A 510 25.07 15.79 -10.42
C ASN A 510 23.71 15.43 -9.80
N GLY A 511 23.68 14.80 -8.62
CA GLY A 511 22.48 14.29 -7.97
C GLY A 511 22.02 12.91 -8.46
N GLU A 512 22.84 12.16 -9.21
CA GLU A 512 22.52 10.78 -9.60
C GLU A 512 22.88 9.79 -8.47
N PRO A 513 22.08 8.73 -8.24
CA PRO A 513 22.32 7.79 -7.15
C PRO A 513 23.55 6.90 -7.40
N ARG A 514 24.33 6.68 -6.33
CA ARG A 514 25.47 5.79 -6.29
C ARG A 514 25.00 4.36 -6.04
N ALA A 515 24.84 3.58 -7.12
CA ALA A 515 24.34 2.20 -7.06
C ALA A 515 25.00 1.33 -5.98
N GLU A 516 26.33 1.40 -5.82
CA GLU A 516 27.07 0.65 -4.79
C GLU A 516 26.67 1.03 -3.34
N ALA A 517 26.31 2.30 -3.09
CA ALA A 517 25.89 2.76 -1.78
C ALA A 517 24.47 2.29 -1.43
N PHE A 518 23.55 2.35 -2.40
CA PHE A 518 22.19 1.80 -2.24
C PHE A 518 22.20 0.28 -2.09
N ALA A 519 22.97 -0.44 -2.89
CA ALA A 519 23.13 -1.89 -2.75
C ALA A 519 23.66 -2.30 -1.37
N ALA A 520 24.56 -1.50 -0.78
CA ALA A 520 25.06 -1.74 0.58
C ALA A 520 24.01 -1.39 1.66
N LEU A 521 23.15 -0.39 1.44
CA LEU A 521 22.09 0.01 2.38
C LEU A 521 21.06 -1.11 2.59
N HIS A 522 20.74 -1.87 1.53
CA HIS A 522 19.80 -2.99 1.61
C HIS A 522 20.23 -4.09 2.59
N GLU A 523 21.54 -4.25 2.80
CA GLU A 523 22.13 -5.22 3.73
C GLU A 523 22.43 -4.63 5.13
N ASP A 524 22.65 -3.31 5.23
CA ASP A 524 22.90 -2.64 6.51
C ASP A 524 22.34 -1.20 6.55
N VAL A 525 21.20 -1.04 7.23
CA VAL A 525 20.54 0.27 7.40
C VAL A 525 21.36 1.29 8.18
N THR A 526 22.45 0.92 8.87
CA THR A 526 23.33 1.89 9.55
C THR A 526 23.94 2.90 8.58
N LEU A 527 24.03 2.57 7.28
CA LEU A 527 24.49 3.50 6.24
C LEU A 527 23.56 4.72 6.05
N ALA A 528 22.27 4.62 6.39
CA ALA A 528 21.35 5.75 6.45
C ALA A 528 21.19 6.29 7.88
N LEU A 529 21.10 5.39 8.87
CA LEU A 529 20.78 5.76 10.26
C LEU A 529 21.95 6.43 10.99
N MET A 530 23.21 6.05 10.74
CA MET A 530 24.35 6.46 11.57
C MET A 530 25.18 7.57 10.90
N PRO A 531 25.51 8.67 11.64
CA PRO A 531 26.40 9.72 11.17
C PRO A 531 27.87 9.37 11.37
N SER A 532 28.74 10.15 10.74
CA SER A 532 30.14 10.28 11.12
C SER A 532 30.30 10.79 12.57
N PRO A 533 31.40 10.46 13.26
CA PRO A 533 31.79 11.07 14.53
C PRO A 533 31.76 12.61 14.52
N GLU A 534 32.22 13.21 13.43
CA GLU A 534 32.31 14.65 13.24
C GLU A 534 30.90 15.28 13.19
N ARG A 535 29.98 14.69 12.43
CA ARG A 535 28.57 15.13 12.36
C ARG A 535 27.83 14.89 13.67
N ALA A 536 28.07 13.75 14.34
CA ALA A 536 27.49 13.48 15.66
C ALA A 536 27.87 14.57 16.67
N LEU A 537 29.15 14.93 16.74
CA LEU A 537 29.65 16.02 17.60
C LEU A 537 29.06 17.38 17.21
N ALA A 538 28.98 17.70 15.91
CA ALA A 538 28.41 18.96 15.44
C ALA A 538 26.93 19.10 15.83
N LEU A 539 26.11 18.07 15.63
CA LEU A 539 24.68 18.07 15.93
C LEU A 539 24.42 18.09 17.45
N ASN A 540 25.24 17.41 18.26
CA ASN A 540 25.19 17.52 19.71
C ASN A 540 25.40 18.96 20.18
N LYS A 541 26.41 19.66 19.63
CA LYS A 541 26.71 21.05 19.97
C LYS A 541 25.60 21.99 19.52
N ALA A 542 25.02 21.79 18.34
CA ALA A 542 23.91 22.61 17.86
C ALA A 542 22.67 22.47 18.76
N TYR A 543 22.31 21.25 19.15
CA TYR A 543 21.22 21.04 20.10
C TYR A 543 21.55 21.62 21.49
N TRP A 544 22.80 21.56 21.94
CA TRP A 544 23.21 22.19 23.20
C TRP A 544 23.00 23.72 23.16
N THR A 545 23.24 24.43 22.05
CA THR A 545 22.93 25.88 22.03
C THR A 545 21.43 26.15 22.20
N ILE A 546 20.54 25.32 21.65
CA ILE A 546 19.08 25.40 21.90
C ILE A 546 18.74 25.13 23.38
N VAL A 547 19.43 24.19 24.04
CA VAL A 547 19.31 23.95 25.49
C VAL A 547 19.78 25.16 26.32
N ASP A 548 20.88 25.81 25.91
CA ASP A 548 21.35 27.03 26.56
C ASP A 548 20.38 28.21 26.34
N ASP A 549 19.75 28.32 25.17
CA ASP A 549 18.78 29.38 24.87
C ASP A 549 17.42 29.14 25.56
N GLN A 550 17.00 27.88 25.74
CA GLN A 550 15.68 27.43 26.28
C GLN A 550 14.47 27.87 25.43
N ASP A 551 14.69 28.06 24.13
CA ASP A 551 13.72 28.60 23.16
C ASP A 551 13.00 27.51 22.33
N PHE A 552 12.91 26.26 22.83
CA PHE A 552 12.33 25.10 22.12
C PHE A 552 10.94 25.31 21.48
N VAL A 553 10.16 26.31 21.94
CA VAL A 553 8.89 26.74 21.33
C VAL A 553 9.07 27.32 19.93
N LEU A 554 10.27 27.79 19.58
CA LEU A 554 10.68 28.26 18.25
C LEU A 554 11.32 27.13 17.42
N GLY A 555 11.28 25.89 17.89
CA GLY A 555 11.83 24.71 17.22
C GLY A 555 12.92 24.04 18.06
N ARG A 556 13.00 22.71 17.96
CA ARG A 556 13.91 21.88 18.78
C ARG A 556 14.82 20.97 17.97
N ASP A 557 14.71 21.02 16.65
CA ASP A 557 15.49 20.19 15.73
C ASP A 557 16.86 20.84 15.48
N ALA A 558 17.93 20.05 15.43
CA ALA A 558 19.29 20.56 15.51
C ALA A 558 19.90 20.83 14.11
N ASN A 559 19.89 22.08 13.68
CA ASN A 559 20.53 22.52 12.43
C ASN A 559 21.91 23.17 12.67
N LEU A 560 22.87 22.89 11.78
CA LEU A 560 24.23 23.49 11.84
C LEU A 560 24.30 24.87 11.16
N THR A 561 23.40 25.10 10.21
CA THR A 561 23.26 26.28 9.36
C THR A 561 21.77 26.54 9.12
N PRO A 562 21.37 27.74 8.66
CA PRO A 562 19.98 28.03 8.32
C PRO A 562 19.44 27.05 7.26
N LEU A 563 18.23 26.55 7.45
CA LEU A 563 17.60 25.59 6.56
C LEU A 563 16.91 26.29 5.38
N GLY A 564 17.67 26.50 4.29
CA GLY A 564 17.17 27.13 3.05
C GLY A 564 16.09 26.34 2.29
N SER A 565 15.80 25.12 2.74
CA SER A 565 14.70 24.26 2.32
C SER A 565 13.37 24.60 3.00
N LEU A 566 13.33 25.49 4.00
CA LEU A 566 12.11 25.89 4.69
C LEU A 566 11.56 27.23 4.19
N GLN A 567 10.24 27.31 4.09
CA GLN A 567 9.50 28.54 3.80
C GLN A 567 9.26 29.32 5.10
N ALA A 568 9.47 30.64 5.09
CA ALA A 568 9.07 31.51 6.20
C ALA A 568 7.57 31.84 6.18
N GLU A 569 6.98 31.89 4.99
CA GLU A 569 5.55 32.06 4.73
C GLU A 569 5.15 31.11 3.60
N VAL A 570 4.10 30.33 3.79
CA VAL A 570 3.53 29.39 2.82
C VAL A 570 2.34 30.06 2.12
N THR A 571 2.15 29.78 0.83
CA THR A 571 0.93 30.20 0.12
C THR A 571 -0.13 29.11 0.24
N LYS A 572 -1.32 29.46 0.72
CA LYS A 572 -2.44 28.54 0.87
C LYS A 572 -2.80 27.89 -0.47
N ASP A 573 -3.07 26.59 -0.45
CA ASP A 573 -3.52 25.80 -1.60
C ASP A 573 -2.49 25.80 -2.77
N LEU A 574 -1.25 26.21 -2.51
CA LEU A 574 -0.14 26.12 -3.46
C LEU A 574 0.15 24.62 -3.72
N PRO A 575 0.26 24.18 -4.99
CA PRO A 575 0.68 22.81 -5.27
C PRO A 575 2.10 22.55 -4.77
N THR A 576 2.32 21.37 -4.19
CA THR A 576 3.67 20.89 -3.81
C THR A 576 4.49 20.48 -5.03
N GLY A 577 3.87 20.31 -6.19
CA GLY A 577 4.45 19.69 -7.37
C GLY A 577 4.39 18.16 -7.38
N VAL A 578 3.93 17.53 -6.28
CA VAL A 578 3.64 16.10 -6.24
C VAL A 578 2.36 15.85 -7.03
N GLU A 579 2.43 15.04 -8.10
CA GLU A 579 1.27 14.73 -8.94
C GLU A 579 0.37 13.62 -8.36
N GLN A 580 0.95 12.70 -7.59
CA GLN A 580 0.25 11.58 -6.96
C GLN A 580 0.81 11.31 -5.56
N ALA A 581 -0.08 11.13 -4.58
CA ALA A 581 0.31 10.84 -3.20
C ALA A 581 0.87 9.42 -3.08
N ALA A 582 2.12 9.31 -2.61
CA ALA A 582 2.76 8.04 -2.31
C ALA A 582 2.21 7.49 -1.00
N ASN A 583 1.54 6.34 -1.02
CA ASN A 583 0.92 5.74 0.15
C ASN A 583 1.48 4.35 0.39
N PRO A 584 2.12 4.06 1.53
CA PRO A 584 2.46 2.70 1.89
C PRO A 584 1.20 1.84 2.00
N VAL A 585 1.09 0.86 1.11
CA VAL A 585 0.09 -0.20 1.19
C VAL A 585 0.53 -1.16 2.30
N ALA A 586 -0.44 -1.85 2.92
CA ALA A 586 -0.15 -2.85 3.94
C ALA A 586 0.51 -4.09 3.31
N PHE A 587 1.84 -4.02 3.10
CA PHE A 587 2.69 -5.14 2.70
C PHE A 587 2.42 -6.33 3.64
N ALA A 588 1.73 -7.35 3.13
CA ALA A 588 1.50 -8.58 3.87
C ALA A 588 2.87 -9.25 4.09
N GLY A 589 3.30 -9.27 5.35
CA GLY A 589 4.72 -9.25 5.67
C GLY A 589 5.49 -10.53 5.30
N CYS A 590 6.35 -10.45 4.29
CA CYS A 590 7.38 -11.46 4.01
C CYS A 590 8.57 -11.44 4.99
N PHE A 591 8.49 -10.66 6.08
CA PHE A 591 9.53 -10.55 7.11
C PHE A 591 9.19 -11.26 8.44
N ALA A 592 7.98 -11.80 8.57
CA ALA A 592 7.67 -12.78 9.61
C ALA A 592 8.29 -14.15 9.24
N GLN A 593 9.51 -14.42 9.72
CA GLN A 593 10.08 -15.77 9.63
C GLN A 593 9.21 -16.77 10.42
N GLY A 594 8.63 -17.73 9.69
CA GLY A 594 7.72 -18.76 10.21
C GLY A 594 6.30 -18.50 9.69
N SER A 595 5.96 -18.97 8.49
CA SER A 595 5.86 -20.40 8.18
C SER A 595 6.36 -20.79 6.77
N ALA A 596 6.69 -22.07 6.58
CA ALA A 596 7.08 -22.71 5.31
C ALA A 596 8.40 -22.28 4.62
N CYS A 597 9.52 -22.38 5.35
CA CYS A 597 10.79 -22.82 4.74
C CYS A 597 11.18 -24.18 5.35
N ASN A 598 11.61 -25.12 4.50
CA ASN A 598 11.71 -26.53 4.86
C ASN A 598 12.63 -26.83 6.04
N ALA A 599 12.18 -27.71 6.93
CA ALA A 599 12.99 -28.28 7.98
C ALA A 599 13.89 -29.39 7.39
N ASP A 600 15.06 -29.02 6.86
CA ASP A 600 16.21 -29.91 6.72
C ASP A 600 17.51 -29.08 6.65
N GLY A 601 18.29 -29.14 7.72
CA GLY A 601 19.44 -28.25 7.93
C GLY A 601 20.74 -28.75 7.33
N GLU A 602 20.97 -28.54 6.03
CA GLU A 602 22.32 -28.51 5.45
C GLU A 602 22.58 -27.23 4.64
N ARG A 603 23.66 -26.51 4.96
CA ARG A 603 24.19 -25.43 4.11
C ARG A 603 24.85 -26.05 2.88
N SER A 604 24.40 -25.69 1.67
CA SER A 604 25.27 -25.66 0.50
C SER A 604 25.97 -24.28 0.43
N PRO A 605 27.31 -24.21 0.45
CA PRO A 605 28.04 -22.96 0.32
C PRO A 605 28.68 -22.85 -1.07
N GLU A 606 27.92 -22.45 -2.10
CA GLU A 606 28.53 -22.08 -3.39
C GLU A 606 27.66 -21.13 -4.22
N GLN A 607 28.34 -20.14 -4.83
CA GLN A 607 27.89 -19.17 -5.84
C GLN A 607 27.17 -17.88 -5.36
N ASN A 608 28.01 -16.92 -4.98
CA ASN A 608 27.77 -15.51 -5.34
C ASN A 608 27.69 -15.42 -6.87
N ASP A 609 26.60 -14.91 -7.44
CA ASP A 609 26.61 -14.44 -8.82
C ASP A 609 25.78 -13.16 -9.00
N TRP A 610 26.42 -12.02 -8.70
CA TRP A 610 25.87 -10.67 -8.91
C TRP A 610 25.48 -10.38 -10.37
N ALA A 611 25.85 -11.26 -11.32
CA ALA A 611 25.44 -11.19 -12.72
C ALA A 611 23.97 -11.58 -12.98
N ALA A 612 23.28 -12.22 -12.03
CA ALA A 612 21.87 -12.59 -12.16
C ALA A 612 20.92 -11.39 -11.98
N LEU A 613 21.30 -10.40 -11.17
CA LEU A 613 20.47 -9.24 -10.81
C LEU A 613 20.24 -8.23 -11.96
N VAL A 614 20.96 -8.35 -13.08
CA VAL A 614 20.98 -7.35 -14.16
C VAL A 614 20.51 -7.92 -15.51
N ASN A 615 19.93 -9.12 -15.53
CA ASN A 615 19.60 -9.87 -16.76
C ASN A 615 18.16 -10.45 -16.76
N GLY A 616 17.16 -9.70 -16.27
CA GLY A 616 15.74 -10.08 -16.41
C GLY A 616 15.30 -11.33 -15.63
N ALA A 617 16.08 -11.73 -14.62
CA ALA A 617 15.73 -12.78 -13.67
C ALA A 617 15.36 -12.12 -12.32
N GLY A 618 14.18 -11.50 -12.29
CA GLY A 618 13.65 -10.88 -11.07
C GLY A 618 13.45 -11.86 -9.92
N MET A 619 13.48 -11.36 -8.69
CA MET A 619 13.18 -12.15 -7.49
C MET A 619 11.69 -12.47 -7.41
N ASP A 620 11.32 -13.66 -6.97
CA ASP A 620 9.94 -13.97 -6.63
C ASP A 620 9.56 -13.20 -5.33
N GLY A 621 8.48 -12.43 -5.39
CA GLY A 621 7.96 -11.68 -4.24
C GLY A 621 6.85 -12.40 -3.47
N PRO A 622 6.30 -11.74 -2.42
CA PRO A 622 5.35 -12.37 -1.48
C PRO A 622 4.00 -12.75 -2.13
N ASP A 623 3.66 -12.05 -3.20
CA ASP A 623 2.45 -12.15 -4.01
C ASP A 623 2.60 -13.08 -5.23
N GLY A 624 3.80 -13.61 -5.47
CA GLY A 624 4.12 -14.38 -6.67
C GLY A 624 4.45 -13.55 -7.91
N SER A 625 4.47 -12.21 -7.82
CA SER A 625 5.05 -11.36 -8.86
C SER A 625 6.57 -11.53 -8.89
N ARG A 626 7.18 -11.42 -10.06
CA ARG A 626 8.62 -11.19 -10.15
C ARG A 626 8.94 -9.71 -9.98
N TYR A 627 10.07 -9.43 -9.36
CA TYR A 627 10.54 -8.07 -9.09
C TYR A 627 11.97 -7.89 -9.61
N GLU A 628 12.17 -6.92 -10.48
CA GLU A 628 13.49 -6.57 -11.01
C GLU A 628 14.06 -5.40 -10.21
N VAL A 629 15.29 -5.55 -9.73
CA VAL A 629 16.03 -4.44 -9.12
C VAL A 629 16.76 -3.72 -10.26
N ASP A 630 16.43 -2.45 -10.51
CA ASP A 630 17.11 -1.69 -11.54
C ASP A 630 18.56 -1.35 -11.12
N TRP A 631 19.32 -0.76 -12.05
CA TRP A 631 20.70 -0.34 -11.78
C TRP A 631 20.82 0.76 -10.72
N LYS A 632 19.71 1.35 -10.25
CA LYS A 632 19.65 2.34 -9.16
C LYS A 632 19.27 1.72 -7.80
N GLY A 633 18.98 0.41 -7.74
CA GLY A 633 18.54 -0.28 -6.52
C GLY A 633 17.04 -0.17 -6.25
N ILE A 634 16.26 0.38 -7.19
CA ILE A 634 14.81 0.48 -7.07
C ILE A 634 14.21 -0.86 -7.46
N ILE A 635 13.35 -1.40 -6.60
CA ILE A 635 12.61 -2.62 -6.88
C ILE A 635 11.42 -2.24 -7.77
N HIS A 636 11.38 -2.73 -9.00
CA HIS A 636 10.21 -2.61 -9.86
C HIS A 636 9.47 -3.94 -9.84
N GLN A 637 8.12 -3.93 -9.80
CA GLN A 637 7.38 -5.10 -10.23
C GLN A 637 7.78 -5.37 -11.69
N SER A 638 8.26 -6.56 -12.01
CA SER A 638 8.74 -6.88 -13.35
C SER A 638 7.58 -6.66 -14.31
N SER A 639 7.70 -5.67 -15.19
CA SER A 639 6.61 -5.30 -16.07
C SER A 639 6.48 -6.36 -17.17
N TYR A 640 5.66 -7.37 -16.91
CA TYR A 640 5.03 -8.15 -17.96
C TYR A 640 4.15 -7.21 -18.77
N ALA A 641 4.77 -6.54 -19.74
CA ALA A 641 4.06 -5.96 -20.84
C ALA A 641 3.28 -7.09 -21.52
N LEU A 642 1.95 -7.04 -21.43
CA LEU A 642 1.07 -7.67 -22.43
C LEU A 642 1.20 -6.91 -23.75
N GLY A 643 2.42 -6.93 -24.28
CA GLY A 643 2.77 -6.47 -25.60
C GLY A 643 2.39 -7.54 -26.60
N ILE A 644 1.30 -7.28 -27.32
CA ILE A 644 1.49 -7.34 -28.76
C ILE A 644 2.50 -6.23 -29.08
N GLU A 645 3.79 -6.56 -29.18
CA GLU A 645 4.83 -5.63 -29.65
C GLU A 645 4.32 -4.95 -30.92
N GLY A 646 4.15 -3.62 -30.85
CA GLY A 646 3.56 -2.81 -31.91
C GLY A 646 2.10 -2.37 -31.72
N VAL A 647 1.40 -2.83 -30.67
CA VAL A 647 0.02 -2.41 -30.35
C VAL A 647 -0.07 -1.89 -28.92
N SER A 648 -0.10 -0.58 -28.77
CA SER A 648 -0.43 0.09 -27.52
C SER A 648 -1.92 0.38 -27.46
N PHE A 649 -2.65 -0.21 -26.51
CA PHE A 649 -3.98 0.27 -26.16
C PHE A 649 -3.85 1.58 -25.38
N THR A 650 -4.36 2.67 -25.93
CA THR A 650 -4.71 3.84 -25.11
C THR A 650 -6.10 3.60 -24.53
N PHE A 651 -6.17 2.82 -23.45
CA PHE A 651 -7.32 2.94 -22.55
C PHE A 651 -7.33 4.38 -21.99
N PRO A 652 -8.49 4.96 -21.61
CA PRO A 652 -8.47 6.01 -20.60
C PRO A 652 -7.67 5.49 -19.40
N SER A 653 -6.95 6.37 -18.70
CA SER A 653 -6.00 6.04 -17.63
C SER A 653 -6.39 4.75 -16.92
N ARG A 654 -5.58 3.69 -17.09
CA ARG A 654 -5.77 2.46 -16.32
C ARG A 654 -5.61 2.85 -14.86
N LEU A 655 -6.73 3.15 -14.20
CA LEU A 655 -6.90 2.75 -12.82
C LEU A 655 -6.49 1.29 -12.84
N THR A 656 -5.41 1.00 -12.12
CA THR A 656 -4.93 -0.35 -11.91
C THR A 656 -6.13 -1.23 -11.60
N LEU A 657 -6.15 -2.44 -12.13
CA LEU A 657 -6.93 -3.48 -11.46
C LEU A 657 -6.43 -3.47 -10.00
N PRO A 658 -7.27 -3.17 -9.00
CA PRO A 658 -7.09 -3.73 -7.69
C PRO A 658 -7.30 -5.23 -7.92
N THR A 659 -6.20 -5.90 -8.25
CA THR A 659 -5.95 -7.26 -7.79
C THR A 659 -6.09 -7.22 -6.27
N ARG A 660 -7.35 -7.26 -5.83
CA ARG A 660 -7.85 -7.23 -4.46
C ARG A 660 -7.04 -6.39 -3.48
N THR A 661 -7.66 -5.28 -3.06
CA THR A 661 -7.73 -4.99 -1.62
C THR A 661 -8.06 -6.30 -0.91
N ILE A 662 -7.09 -6.93 -0.23
CA ILE A 662 -7.37 -8.07 0.64
C ILE A 662 -8.23 -7.49 1.76
N VAL A 663 -9.54 -7.70 1.67
CA VAL A 663 -10.49 -7.27 2.67
C VAL A 663 -10.22 -8.11 3.93
N PRO A 664 -9.69 -7.53 5.02
CA PRO A 664 -9.43 -8.27 6.26
C PRO A 664 -10.70 -8.22 7.11
N LEU A 665 -11.79 -8.72 6.56
CA LEU A 665 -13.01 -9.01 7.29
C LEU A 665 -13.14 -10.53 7.27
N ARG A 666 -12.93 -11.08 8.46
CA ARG A 666 -12.80 -12.52 8.65
C ARG A 666 -14.08 -13.29 8.38
N ASP A 667 -15.23 -12.62 8.53
CA ASP A 667 -16.47 -13.08 7.92
C ASP A 667 -16.52 -12.62 6.45
N ILE A 668 -15.87 -13.44 5.61
CA ILE A 668 -15.90 -13.32 4.15
C ILE A 668 -17.36 -13.27 3.68
N ARG A 669 -18.25 -14.04 4.32
CA ARG A 669 -19.68 -14.09 4.00
C ARG A 669 -20.37 -12.75 4.24
N VAL A 670 -20.09 -12.07 5.36
CA VAL A 670 -20.64 -10.74 5.67
C VAL A 670 -20.18 -9.68 4.66
N CYS A 671 -18.96 -9.77 4.09
CA CYS A 671 -18.55 -8.89 2.99
C CYS A 671 -19.42 -9.07 1.75
N TYR A 672 -19.59 -10.33 1.33
CA TYR A 672 -20.41 -10.70 0.19
C TYR A 672 -21.89 -10.34 0.41
N GLU A 673 -22.42 -10.54 1.62
CA GLU A 673 -23.77 -10.12 2.03
C GLU A 673 -23.95 -8.59 2.10
N CYS A 674 -22.96 -7.81 2.58
CA CYS A 674 -23.05 -6.35 2.67
C CYS A 674 -22.85 -5.64 1.32
N HIS A 675 -21.91 -6.10 0.48
CA HIS A 675 -21.64 -5.50 -0.82
C HIS A 675 -22.50 -6.09 -1.95
N ARG A 676 -23.34 -7.10 -1.66
CA ARG A 676 -24.13 -7.88 -2.65
C ARG A 676 -23.28 -8.52 -3.75
N ILE A 677 -22.04 -8.83 -3.45
CA ILE A 677 -21.17 -9.59 -4.35
C ILE A 677 -21.47 -11.08 -4.06
N SER A 678 -21.59 -11.92 -5.08
CA SER A 678 -21.73 -13.37 -4.88
C SER A 678 -20.40 -13.95 -4.39
N ALA A 679 -20.44 -14.91 -3.44
CA ALA A 679 -19.24 -15.48 -2.85
C ALA A 679 -18.36 -16.26 -3.89
N PRO A 680 -17.04 -16.39 -3.67
CA PRO A 680 -16.14 -17.19 -4.49
C PRO A 680 -16.42 -18.67 -4.28
N VAL A 681 -15.92 -19.52 -5.18
CA VAL A 681 -16.07 -20.97 -5.01
C VAL A 681 -15.22 -21.43 -3.82
N ILE A 682 -15.89 -21.97 -2.80
CA ILE A 682 -15.25 -22.78 -1.78
C ILE A 682 -15.01 -24.17 -2.38
N ALA A 683 -13.75 -24.63 -2.38
CA ALA A 683 -13.36 -25.89 -3.01
C ALA A 683 -14.17 -27.12 -2.52
N SER A 684 -14.71 -27.09 -1.29
CA SER A 684 -15.53 -28.15 -0.71
C SER A 684 -17.00 -28.17 -1.15
N GLU A 685 -17.51 -27.11 -1.78
CA GLU A 685 -18.88 -27.07 -2.34
C GLU A 685 -18.91 -27.58 -3.79
N ALA A 686 -17.81 -27.37 -4.53
CA ALA A 686 -17.52 -28.16 -5.73
C ALA A 686 -17.19 -29.61 -5.34
N ARG A 687 -17.39 -30.57 -6.25
CA ARG A 687 -17.04 -31.98 -6.01
C ARG A 687 -15.53 -32.24 -6.09
N VAL A 688 -14.73 -31.67 -5.17
CA VAL A 688 -13.27 -31.83 -5.19
C VAL A 688 -12.66 -31.94 -3.78
N GLU A 689 -11.96 -33.04 -3.51
CA GLU A 689 -10.93 -33.08 -2.47
C GLU A 689 -9.63 -32.55 -3.08
N LEU A 690 -9.09 -31.42 -2.58
CA LEU A 690 -7.85 -30.82 -3.08
C LEU A 690 -6.71 -30.87 -2.06
N PRO A 691 -5.77 -31.82 -2.19
CA PRO A 691 -4.37 -31.57 -1.87
C PRO A 691 -3.69 -30.93 -3.09
N MET A 692 -3.41 -29.62 -3.05
CA MET A 692 -2.64 -28.95 -4.10
C MET A 692 -1.15 -29.27 -3.99
N ASP A 693 -0.78 -30.48 -4.40
CA ASP A 693 0.61 -30.92 -4.48
C ASP A 693 1.18 -30.69 -5.89
N PHE A 694 1.87 -29.55 -6.06
CA PHE A 694 2.59 -29.23 -7.30
C PHE A 694 3.75 -30.18 -7.59
N SER A 695 4.16 -31.05 -6.67
CA SER A 695 5.19 -32.08 -6.89
C SER A 695 4.64 -33.40 -7.43
N ALA A 696 3.31 -33.61 -7.38
CA ALA A 696 2.67 -34.86 -7.81
C ALA A 696 2.29 -34.90 -9.31
N LEU A 697 2.25 -33.75 -9.98
CA LEU A 697 2.05 -33.67 -11.43
C LEU A 697 3.41 -33.59 -12.14
N THR A 698 3.91 -34.75 -12.56
CA THR A 698 4.81 -34.86 -13.72
C THR A 698 4.00 -35.39 -14.91
N PRO A 699 3.38 -34.53 -15.74
CA PRO A 699 2.80 -34.96 -16.99
C PRO A 699 3.94 -35.35 -17.94
N GLU A 700 4.12 -36.64 -18.19
CA GLU A 700 4.73 -37.08 -19.44
C GLU A 700 3.72 -36.74 -20.54
N ALA A 701 3.98 -35.71 -21.34
CA ALA A 701 3.12 -35.37 -22.47
C ALA A 701 3.16 -36.53 -23.49
N ASP A 702 2.05 -37.24 -23.64
CA ASP A 702 2.01 -38.54 -24.32
C ASP A 702 2.44 -38.46 -25.80
N SER A 703 2.22 -37.32 -26.49
CA SER A 703 2.98 -36.94 -27.70
C SER A 703 2.76 -35.49 -28.14
N GLU A 704 3.71 -34.92 -28.89
CA GLU A 704 3.45 -33.80 -29.82
C GLU A 704 3.01 -34.31 -31.23
N ALA A 705 2.41 -35.51 -31.30
CA ALA A 705 1.92 -36.03 -32.57
C ALA A 705 0.74 -35.20 -33.08
N GLY A 706 0.59 -35.10 -34.40
CA GLY A 706 -0.48 -34.30 -35.02
C GLY A 706 -0.27 -32.78 -34.96
N LEU A 707 0.79 -32.27 -34.32
CA LEU A 707 1.15 -30.87 -34.31
C LEU A 707 1.66 -30.37 -35.68
N THR A 708 1.09 -29.27 -36.17
CA THR A 708 1.44 -28.65 -37.47
C THR A 708 1.53 -27.13 -37.33
N GLN A 709 2.64 -26.54 -37.78
CA GLN A 709 2.77 -25.10 -37.94
C GLN A 709 1.90 -24.63 -39.12
N LEU A 710 0.94 -23.73 -38.88
CA LEU A 710 0.05 -23.23 -39.92
C LEU A 710 0.58 -21.96 -40.59
N THR A 711 1.20 -21.07 -39.82
CA THR A 711 1.86 -19.87 -40.33
C THR A 711 3.35 -19.91 -39.99
N ASN A 712 4.15 -19.41 -40.92
CA ASN A 712 5.59 -19.30 -40.77
C ASN A 712 6.03 -18.02 -41.47
N HIS A 713 5.99 -16.92 -40.73
CA HIS A 713 6.39 -15.60 -41.21
C HIS A 713 7.01 -14.81 -40.05
N SER A 714 7.92 -13.87 -40.33
CA SER A 714 8.46 -12.97 -39.29
C SER A 714 7.45 -11.91 -38.81
N ALA A 715 6.16 -12.12 -39.06
CA ALA A 715 5.05 -11.27 -38.65
C ALA A 715 4.32 -11.97 -37.52
N ARG A 716 3.63 -11.20 -36.68
CA ARG A 716 2.81 -11.78 -35.61
C ARG A 716 1.49 -12.22 -36.20
N ASP A 717 1.15 -13.49 -36.03
CA ASP A 717 -0.12 -14.09 -36.46
C ASP A 717 -0.89 -14.56 -35.22
N VAL A 718 -1.99 -13.86 -34.88
CA VAL A 718 -2.71 -13.99 -33.60
C VAL A 718 -4.23 -13.92 -33.76
N GLY A 719 -4.99 -14.28 -32.73
CA GLY A 719 -6.45 -14.12 -32.69
C GLY A 719 -7.20 -14.94 -33.74
N ALA A 720 -6.79 -16.20 -33.93
CA ALA A 720 -7.34 -17.06 -34.97
C ALA A 720 -8.77 -17.54 -34.67
N LYS A 721 -9.65 -17.53 -35.68
CA LYS A 721 -11.04 -17.98 -35.63
C LYS A 721 -11.41 -18.81 -36.85
N TRP A 722 -12.05 -19.95 -36.62
CA TRP A 722 -12.50 -20.88 -37.65
C TRP A 722 -13.72 -20.35 -38.41
N SER A 723 -13.72 -20.55 -39.73
CA SER A 723 -14.94 -20.47 -40.53
C SER A 723 -15.92 -21.59 -40.11
N PRO A 724 -17.25 -21.38 -40.20
CA PRO A 724 -18.24 -22.39 -39.81
C PRO A 724 -18.13 -23.73 -40.57
N ASP A 725 -17.50 -23.73 -41.75
CA ASP A 725 -17.25 -24.93 -42.55
C ASP A 725 -15.93 -25.65 -42.22
N GLY A 726 -15.12 -25.11 -41.31
CA GLY A 726 -13.83 -25.67 -40.88
C GLY A 726 -12.70 -25.58 -41.93
N GLN A 727 -12.89 -24.86 -43.05
CA GLN A 727 -11.90 -24.86 -44.15
C GLN A 727 -10.93 -23.67 -44.12
N THR A 728 -11.28 -22.61 -43.39
CA THR A 728 -10.55 -21.34 -43.39
C THR A 728 -10.39 -20.80 -41.97
N LEU A 729 -9.25 -20.21 -41.67
CA LEU A 729 -9.03 -19.42 -40.45
C LEU A 729 -9.00 -17.94 -40.81
N ALA A 730 -9.70 -17.11 -40.05
CA ALA A 730 -9.48 -15.66 -40.00
C ALA A 730 -8.54 -15.36 -38.83
N PHE A 731 -7.58 -14.47 -39.02
CA PHE A 731 -6.59 -14.13 -37.99
C PHE A 731 -6.02 -12.72 -38.22
N VAL A 732 -5.42 -12.14 -37.20
CA VAL A 732 -4.75 -10.83 -37.27
C VAL A 732 -3.30 -11.03 -37.67
N SER A 733 -2.80 -10.24 -38.63
CA SER A 733 -1.38 -10.21 -38.97
C SER A 733 -0.87 -8.81 -39.31
N ASN A 734 0.32 -8.48 -38.80
CA ASN A 734 1.04 -7.24 -39.11
C ASN A 734 1.94 -7.34 -40.36
N ARG A 735 1.89 -8.44 -41.12
CA ARG A 735 2.74 -8.65 -42.32
C ARG A 735 2.58 -7.61 -43.44
N SER A 736 1.51 -6.82 -43.41
CA SER A 736 1.24 -5.69 -44.31
C SER A 736 1.82 -4.34 -43.84
N GLY A 737 2.47 -4.29 -42.67
CA GLY A 737 2.91 -3.07 -41.99
C GLY A 737 2.08 -2.84 -40.73
N ASP A 738 0.76 -2.72 -40.91
CA ASP A 738 -0.22 -2.60 -39.82
C ASP A 738 -0.99 -3.92 -39.61
N ASN A 739 -1.61 -4.07 -38.43
CA ASN A 739 -2.51 -5.18 -38.12
C ASN A 739 -3.72 -5.20 -39.05
N GLN A 740 -3.86 -6.27 -39.81
CA GLN A 740 -4.97 -6.49 -40.72
C GLN A 740 -5.57 -7.89 -40.51
N ILE A 741 -6.80 -8.10 -40.97
CA ILE A 741 -7.40 -9.43 -40.99
C ILE A 741 -6.93 -10.19 -42.24
N TRP A 742 -6.41 -11.39 -42.01
CA TRP A 742 -5.95 -12.33 -43.02
C TRP A 742 -6.77 -13.62 -42.95
N LEU A 743 -6.79 -14.33 -44.09
CA LEU A 743 -7.49 -15.60 -44.24
C LEU A 743 -6.52 -16.68 -44.70
N LEU A 744 -6.48 -17.80 -43.97
CA LEU A 744 -5.67 -18.99 -44.28
C LEU A 744 -6.61 -20.14 -44.64
N ARG A 745 -6.50 -20.68 -45.86
CA ARG A 745 -7.18 -21.92 -46.29
C ARG A 745 -6.32 -23.13 -45.94
N LEU A 746 -6.85 -24.03 -45.10
CA LEU A 746 -6.08 -25.16 -44.58
C LEU A 746 -5.68 -26.20 -45.65
N SER A 747 -6.56 -26.46 -46.62
CA SER A 747 -6.32 -27.48 -47.66
C SER A 747 -5.20 -27.14 -48.65
N SER A 748 -4.75 -25.88 -48.69
CA SER A 748 -3.71 -25.40 -49.60
C SER A 748 -2.57 -24.65 -48.91
N GLY A 749 -2.71 -24.29 -47.62
CA GLY A 749 -1.84 -23.30 -46.96
C GLY A 749 -1.95 -21.88 -47.53
N GLU A 750 -2.94 -21.64 -48.41
CA GLU A 750 -3.09 -20.36 -49.11
C GLU A 750 -3.51 -19.29 -48.12
N THR A 751 -2.62 -18.32 -47.90
CA THR A 751 -2.86 -17.17 -47.03
C THR A 751 -3.11 -15.93 -47.89
N ARG A 752 -4.20 -15.21 -47.64
CA ARG A 752 -4.51 -13.93 -48.31
C ARG A 752 -4.97 -12.86 -47.34
N GLN A 753 -4.69 -11.61 -47.69
CA GLN A 753 -5.21 -10.46 -46.98
C GLN A 753 -6.72 -10.33 -47.23
N LEU A 754 -7.49 -9.99 -46.21
CA LEU A 754 -8.91 -9.67 -46.34
C LEU A 754 -9.15 -8.16 -46.24
N THR A 755 -8.59 -7.52 -45.21
CA THR A 755 -8.74 -6.08 -44.99
C THR A 755 -7.46 -5.33 -45.32
N SER A 756 -7.57 -4.08 -45.75
CA SER A 756 -6.44 -3.18 -45.92
C SER A 756 -6.86 -1.73 -45.66
N GLY A 757 -5.98 -0.97 -45.02
CA GLY A 757 -6.26 0.43 -44.66
C GLY A 757 -5.20 0.98 -43.71
N PRO A 758 -5.32 2.25 -43.30
CA PRO A 758 -4.50 2.85 -42.24
C PRO A 758 -4.97 2.46 -40.83
N ASP A 759 -6.18 1.91 -40.70
CA ASP A 759 -6.76 1.46 -39.44
C ASP A 759 -6.13 0.11 -39.02
N GLN A 760 -5.87 -0.06 -37.73
CA GLN A 760 -5.49 -1.36 -37.17
C GLN A 760 -6.74 -2.21 -36.94
N HIS A 761 -6.75 -3.46 -37.40
CA HIS A 761 -7.89 -4.35 -37.31
C HIS A 761 -7.64 -5.56 -36.40
N ALA A 762 -8.60 -5.91 -35.55
CA ALA A 762 -8.51 -7.00 -34.57
C ALA A 762 -9.86 -7.71 -34.35
N TRP A 763 -9.83 -8.80 -33.55
CA TRP A 763 -10.99 -9.61 -33.14
C TRP A 763 -11.98 -9.95 -34.28
N PRO A 764 -11.54 -10.71 -35.30
CA PRO A 764 -12.40 -11.17 -36.38
C PRO A 764 -13.37 -12.25 -35.89
N GLU A 765 -14.69 -12.10 -36.06
CA GLU A 765 -15.69 -13.12 -35.71
C GLU A 765 -16.58 -13.42 -36.93
N TRP A 766 -16.75 -14.70 -37.26
CA TRP A 766 -17.44 -15.16 -38.48
C TRP A 766 -18.96 -15.06 -38.37
N SER A 767 -19.63 -14.67 -39.46
CA SER A 767 -21.07 -14.86 -39.57
C SER A 767 -21.41 -16.36 -39.57
N PRO A 768 -22.55 -16.79 -39.00
CA PRO A 768 -22.93 -18.22 -38.96
C PRO A 768 -23.07 -18.88 -40.34
N ASP A 769 -23.34 -18.11 -41.39
CA ASP A 769 -23.39 -18.58 -42.79
C ASP A 769 -22.01 -18.60 -43.49
N GLY A 770 -20.95 -18.18 -42.79
CA GLY A 770 -19.58 -18.11 -43.28
C GLY A 770 -19.33 -17.03 -44.35
N GLN A 771 -20.30 -16.19 -44.71
CA GLN A 771 -20.15 -15.25 -45.83
C GLN A 771 -19.47 -13.93 -45.46
N ARG A 772 -19.43 -13.60 -44.17
CA ARG A 772 -18.92 -12.33 -43.63
C ARG A 772 -18.07 -12.55 -42.39
N LEU A 773 -17.29 -11.53 -42.09
CA LEU A 773 -16.65 -11.31 -40.80
C LEU A 773 -17.16 -9.99 -40.23
N VAL A 774 -17.35 -9.94 -38.91
CA VAL A 774 -17.28 -8.68 -38.16
C VAL A 774 -15.88 -8.57 -37.57
N TYR A 775 -15.36 -7.36 -37.43
CA TYR A 775 -14.07 -7.10 -36.80
C TYR A 775 -14.04 -5.70 -36.20
N TRP A 776 -13.13 -5.51 -35.24
CA TRP A 776 -12.83 -4.22 -34.64
C TRP A 776 -11.79 -3.47 -35.46
N ALA A 777 -11.97 -2.16 -35.60
CA ALA A 777 -11.10 -1.28 -36.36
C ALA A 777 -10.81 0.02 -35.61
N PHE A 778 -9.53 0.35 -35.46
CA PHE A 778 -9.01 1.52 -34.76
C PHE A 778 -8.21 2.42 -35.69
N ASP A 779 -8.58 3.69 -35.75
CA ASP A 779 -7.86 4.73 -36.49
C ASP A 779 -6.79 5.37 -35.57
N PRO A 780 -5.50 5.08 -35.76
CA PRO A 780 -4.44 5.61 -34.90
C PRO A 780 -4.23 7.13 -35.04
N THR A 781 -4.85 7.79 -36.02
CA THR A 781 -4.66 9.24 -36.26
C THR A 781 -5.55 10.11 -35.37
N ASN A 782 -6.66 9.56 -34.86
CA ASN A 782 -7.64 10.25 -34.02
C ASN A 782 -8.15 9.38 -32.85
N SER A 783 -7.61 8.18 -32.69
CA SER A 783 -7.99 7.17 -31.69
C SER A 783 -9.43 6.65 -31.79
N ALA A 784 -10.14 6.89 -32.89
CA ALA A 784 -11.52 6.45 -33.04
C ALA A 784 -11.61 4.92 -33.22
N GLN A 785 -12.61 4.32 -32.58
CA GLN A 785 -12.90 2.88 -32.68
C GLN A 785 -14.21 2.64 -33.43
N SER A 786 -14.29 1.50 -34.11
CA SER A 786 -15.47 1.11 -34.86
C SER A 786 -15.57 -0.40 -35.01
N LEU A 787 -16.80 -0.89 -35.15
CA LEU A 787 -17.05 -2.24 -35.63
C LEU A 787 -17.43 -2.19 -37.10
N LYS A 788 -16.82 -3.07 -37.90
CA LYS A 788 -17.04 -3.18 -39.33
C LYS A 788 -17.44 -4.61 -39.69
N THR A 789 -18.34 -4.79 -40.64
CA THR A 789 -18.57 -6.07 -41.31
C THR A 789 -18.01 -6.04 -42.72
N ILE A 790 -17.48 -7.16 -43.21
CA ILE A 790 -16.94 -7.31 -44.57
C ILE A 790 -17.31 -8.69 -45.13
N LYS A 791 -17.51 -8.82 -46.44
CA LYS A 791 -17.65 -10.14 -47.09
C LYS A 791 -16.28 -10.77 -47.32
N LEU A 792 -16.24 -12.10 -47.42
CA LEU A 792 -14.96 -12.80 -47.66
C LEU A 792 -14.25 -12.36 -48.95
N ASP A 793 -14.97 -11.94 -49.99
CA ASP A 793 -14.37 -11.46 -51.25
C ASP A 793 -13.70 -10.07 -51.12
N GLY A 794 -13.68 -9.48 -49.92
CA GLY A 794 -13.16 -8.14 -49.64
C GLY A 794 -14.14 -7.03 -50.03
N THR A 795 -15.37 -7.37 -50.42
CA THR A 795 -16.38 -6.38 -50.85
C THR A 795 -17.41 -6.09 -49.75
N ALA A 796 -18.19 -5.04 -49.97
CA ALA A 796 -19.30 -4.64 -49.09
C ALA A 796 -18.89 -4.48 -47.62
N GLU A 797 -17.70 -3.93 -47.38
CA GLU A 797 -17.30 -3.42 -46.07
C GLU A 797 -18.30 -2.36 -45.61
N THR A 798 -18.77 -2.46 -44.37
CA THR A 798 -19.77 -1.59 -43.76
C THR A 798 -19.39 -1.33 -42.31
N THR A 799 -19.14 -0.07 -41.95
CA THR A 799 -19.08 0.32 -40.54
C THR A 799 -20.47 0.18 -39.93
N ILE A 800 -20.63 -0.72 -38.97
CA ILE A 800 -21.89 -0.99 -38.30
C ILE A 800 -22.03 -0.11 -37.05
N VAL A 801 -20.99 0.00 -36.22
CA VAL A 801 -20.98 0.86 -35.02
C VAL A 801 -19.84 1.87 -35.14
N ARG A 802 -20.15 3.14 -34.87
CA ARG A 802 -19.18 4.23 -34.74
C ARG A 802 -19.54 5.06 -33.53
N ALA A 803 -18.95 4.72 -32.39
CA ALA A 803 -19.11 5.46 -31.15
C ALA A 803 -18.23 6.73 -31.16
N PRO A 804 -18.59 7.77 -30.38
CA PRO A 804 -17.67 8.86 -30.06
C PRO A 804 -16.57 8.42 -29.07
N GLY A 805 -16.84 7.38 -28.26
CA GLY A 805 -15.88 6.70 -27.40
C GLY A 805 -15.44 5.34 -27.96
N HIS A 806 -15.31 4.36 -27.07
CA HIS A 806 -14.81 3.01 -27.33
C HIS A 806 -15.89 2.02 -27.82
N VAL A 807 -15.48 0.94 -28.50
CA VAL A 807 -16.35 -0.18 -28.91
C VAL A 807 -15.57 -1.48 -28.83
N ASP A 808 -16.15 -2.56 -28.30
CA ASP A 808 -15.45 -3.84 -28.11
C ASP A 808 -16.38 -5.08 -28.19
N CYS A 809 -15.76 -6.26 -28.29
CA CYS A 809 -16.33 -7.60 -28.15
C CYS A 809 -17.58 -7.88 -29.02
N PRO A 810 -17.43 -7.88 -30.36
CA PRO A 810 -18.52 -8.21 -31.26
C PRO A 810 -18.85 -9.72 -31.24
N ALA A 811 -20.09 -10.08 -30.92
CA ALA A 811 -20.57 -11.46 -30.91
C ALA A 811 -21.77 -11.63 -31.85
N TRP A 812 -21.66 -12.53 -32.82
CA TRP A 812 -22.78 -12.87 -33.71
C TRP A 812 -23.86 -13.65 -32.96
N ARG A 813 -25.13 -13.30 -33.20
CA ARG A 813 -26.24 -14.18 -32.86
C ARG A 813 -26.20 -15.41 -33.78
N PRO A 814 -26.45 -16.64 -33.29
CA PRO A 814 -26.38 -17.86 -34.09
C PRO A 814 -27.27 -17.91 -35.34
N ASP A 815 -28.34 -17.11 -35.40
CA ASP A 815 -29.20 -16.98 -36.59
C ASP A 815 -28.64 -16.03 -37.67
N GLY A 816 -27.54 -15.33 -37.39
CA GLY A 816 -26.94 -14.31 -38.25
C GLY A 816 -27.74 -13.01 -38.37
N GLY A 817 -28.83 -12.86 -37.61
CA GLY A 817 -29.75 -11.73 -37.71
C GLY A 817 -29.25 -10.45 -37.03
N TYR A 818 -28.46 -10.60 -35.97
CA TYR A 818 -27.88 -9.49 -35.19
C TYR A 818 -26.44 -9.80 -34.75
N ILE A 819 -25.71 -8.75 -34.46
CA ILE A 819 -24.41 -8.74 -33.79
C ILE A 819 -24.61 -7.99 -32.47
N ALA A 820 -24.24 -8.58 -31.35
CA ALA A 820 -24.13 -7.90 -30.07
C ALA A 820 -22.73 -7.27 -29.92
N ALA A 821 -22.65 -6.13 -29.26
CA ALA A 821 -21.39 -5.42 -29.01
C ALA A 821 -21.50 -4.56 -27.75
N ALA A 822 -20.37 -4.31 -27.09
CA ALA A 822 -20.26 -3.29 -26.06
C ALA A 822 -19.84 -1.97 -26.71
N ALA A 823 -20.54 -0.86 -26.42
CA ALA A 823 -20.20 0.44 -27.01
C ALA A 823 -20.43 1.59 -26.03
N GLU A 824 -19.46 2.51 -25.99
CA GLU A 824 -19.48 3.72 -25.18
C GLU A 824 -20.18 4.86 -25.94
N ILE A 825 -21.47 5.09 -25.63
CA ILE A 825 -22.31 6.08 -26.29
C ILE A 825 -22.98 6.93 -25.21
N ASP A 826 -22.84 8.26 -25.34
CA ASP A 826 -23.28 9.25 -24.35
C ASP A 826 -22.62 9.03 -22.96
N ASP A 827 -21.29 8.82 -22.96
CA ASP A 827 -20.41 8.67 -21.79
C ASP A 827 -20.70 7.46 -20.86
N ASN A 828 -21.38 6.43 -21.36
CA ASN A 828 -21.57 5.14 -20.68
C ASN A 828 -21.36 3.94 -21.62
N TRP A 829 -20.89 2.82 -21.07
CA TRP A 829 -20.74 1.54 -21.77
C TRP A 829 -21.98 0.67 -21.59
N ASP A 830 -22.63 0.34 -22.71
CA ASP A 830 -23.84 -0.49 -22.72
C ASP A 830 -23.70 -1.66 -23.69
N ILE A 831 -24.56 -2.67 -23.54
CA ILE A 831 -24.75 -3.72 -24.55
C ILE A 831 -25.71 -3.21 -25.62
N TRP A 832 -25.26 -3.27 -26.87
CA TRP A 832 -26.04 -2.94 -28.05
C TRP A 832 -26.18 -4.17 -28.95
N ILE A 833 -27.26 -4.20 -29.73
CA ILE A 833 -27.38 -5.10 -30.89
C ILE A 833 -27.59 -4.29 -32.17
N ILE A 834 -27.09 -4.82 -33.27
CA ILE A 834 -27.21 -4.19 -34.60
C ILE A 834 -27.28 -5.25 -35.69
N ARG A 835 -27.94 -4.95 -36.82
CA ARG A 835 -27.90 -5.85 -37.97
C ARG A 835 -26.56 -5.80 -38.70
N PRO A 836 -26.18 -6.86 -39.43
CA PRO A 836 -24.92 -6.91 -40.18
C PRO A 836 -24.74 -5.85 -41.28
N ASP A 837 -25.83 -5.19 -41.68
CA ASP A 837 -25.84 -4.08 -42.65
C ASP A 837 -25.79 -2.69 -41.99
N GLY A 838 -25.64 -2.62 -40.67
CA GLY A 838 -25.62 -1.37 -39.90
C GLY A 838 -27.03 -0.79 -39.61
N SER A 839 -28.11 -1.48 -40.00
CA SER A 839 -29.47 -1.06 -39.67
C SER A 839 -29.91 -1.58 -38.30
N ASP A 840 -30.98 -0.97 -37.76
CA ASP A 840 -31.67 -1.44 -36.54
C ASP A 840 -30.72 -1.61 -35.33
N LEU A 841 -29.86 -0.61 -35.11
CA LEU A 841 -29.07 -0.46 -33.87
C LEU A 841 -30.01 -0.21 -32.69
N ARG A 842 -29.90 -1.02 -31.64
CA ARG A 842 -30.69 -0.93 -30.41
C ARG A 842 -29.79 -1.06 -29.19
N ARG A 843 -30.07 -0.23 -28.18
CA ARG A 843 -29.49 -0.33 -26.83
C ARG A 843 -30.30 -1.36 -26.05
N LEU A 844 -29.65 -2.39 -25.51
CA LEU A 844 -30.30 -3.45 -24.71
C LEU A 844 -30.22 -3.18 -23.21
N THR A 845 -29.18 -2.47 -22.75
CA THR A 845 -28.98 -2.12 -21.35
C THR A 845 -28.85 -0.60 -21.18
N SER A 846 -29.08 -0.08 -19.98
CA SER A 846 -29.04 1.37 -19.73
C SER A 846 -28.67 1.70 -18.28
N ASP A 847 -27.94 0.79 -17.63
CA ASP A 847 -27.53 0.99 -16.25
C ASP A 847 -26.35 1.99 -16.18
N PRO A 848 -26.19 2.78 -15.11
CA PRO A 848 -25.00 3.59 -14.89
C PRO A 848 -23.71 2.77 -14.67
N ALA A 849 -23.79 1.45 -14.55
CA ALA A 849 -22.65 0.54 -14.63
C ALA A 849 -22.19 0.35 -16.08
N MET A 850 -20.89 0.11 -16.26
CA MET A 850 -20.28 -0.29 -17.52
C MET A 850 -20.60 -1.75 -17.84
N GLU A 851 -21.21 -1.99 -18.99
CA GLU A 851 -21.70 -3.30 -19.42
C GLU A 851 -20.95 -3.75 -20.69
N THR A 852 -20.28 -4.91 -20.62
CA THR A 852 -19.28 -5.36 -21.60
C THR A 852 -19.31 -6.87 -21.88
N ASN A 853 -18.45 -7.37 -22.77
CA ASN A 853 -18.25 -8.79 -23.08
C ASN A 853 -19.55 -9.60 -23.37
N PRO A 854 -20.39 -9.21 -24.34
CA PRO A 854 -21.59 -9.98 -24.68
C PRO A 854 -21.24 -11.33 -25.33
N LEU A 855 -21.90 -12.40 -24.87
CA LEU A 855 -21.75 -13.78 -25.36
C LEU A 855 -23.13 -14.42 -25.55
N TRP A 856 -23.48 -14.75 -26.80
CA TRP A 856 -24.74 -15.44 -27.14
C TRP A 856 -24.73 -16.91 -26.72
N SER A 857 -25.88 -17.40 -26.23
CA SER A 857 -26.16 -18.83 -26.13
C SER A 857 -26.27 -19.47 -27.53
N PRO A 858 -26.02 -20.79 -27.69
CA PRO A 858 -26.02 -21.46 -29.01
C PRO A 858 -27.36 -21.42 -29.75
N ASP A 859 -28.47 -21.28 -29.03
CA ASP A 859 -29.82 -21.12 -29.59
C ASP A 859 -30.18 -19.66 -29.90
N GLY A 860 -29.33 -18.70 -29.51
CA GLY A 860 -29.54 -17.27 -29.68
C GLY A 860 -30.68 -16.68 -28.86
N THR A 861 -31.14 -17.34 -27.78
CA THR A 861 -32.22 -16.81 -26.92
C THR A 861 -31.73 -16.00 -25.72
N THR A 862 -30.44 -16.14 -25.37
CA THR A 862 -29.82 -15.53 -24.19
C THR A 862 -28.51 -14.83 -24.56
N ILE A 863 -28.21 -13.69 -23.94
CA ILE A 863 -26.86 -13.11 -23.90
C ILE A 863 -26.36 -13.16 -22.46
N ALA A 864 -25.18 -13.73 -22.23
CA ALA A 864 -24.38 -13.50 -21.02
C ALA A 864 -23.51 -12.24 -21.23
N TYR A 865 -23.37 -11.38 -20.22
CA TYR A 865 -22.59 -10.15 -20.31
C TYR A 865 -22.01 -9.73 -18.94
N LYS A 866 -20.92 -8.98 -18.98
CA LYS A 866 -20.23 -8.46 -17.79
C LYS A 866 -20.82 -7.10 -17.39
N VAL A 867 -20.97 -6.85 -16.09
CA VAL A 867 -21.40 -5.58 -15.50
C VAL A 867 -20.37 -5.15 -14.44
N ALA A 868 -19.92 -3.89 -14.49
CA ALA A 868 -18.97 -3.32 -13.53
C ALA A 868 -19.34 -1.85 -13.21
N PRO A 869 -19.31 -1.37 -11.95
CA PRO A 869 -19.64 0.02 -11.62
C PRO A 869 -18.82 1.04 -12.42
N SER A 870 -19.43 2.17 -12.77
CA SER A 870 -18.73 3.23 -13.51
C SER A 870 -17.53 3.78 -12.72
N GLY A 871 -16.36 3.74 -13.36
CA GLY A 871 -15.08 4.11 -12.76
C GLY A 871 -14.36 2.99 -12.01
N ASP A 872 -14.96 1.80 -11.85
CA ASP A 872 -14.42 0.71 -11.02
C ASP A 872 -14.45 -0.63 -11.78
N TYR A 873 -13.39 -0.93 -12.54
CA TYR A 873 -13.24 -2.09 -13.44
C TYR A 873 -13.28 -3.48 -12.76
N ASN A 874 -13.57 -3.52 -11.46
CA ASN A 874 -12.94 -4.43 -10.49
C ASN A 874 -13.96 -5.19 -9.63
N LEU A 875 -15.19 -4.66 -9.58
CA LEU A 875 -16.35 -5.33 -9.00
C LEU A 875 -17.22 -5.82 -10.16
N THR A 876 -17.03 -7.06 -10.58
CA THR A 876 -17.63 -7.57 -11.83
C THR A 876 -18.70 -8.60 -11.54
N ILE A 877 -19.95 -8.27 -11.84
CA ILE A 877 -21.08 -9.20 -11.81
C ILE A 877 -21.33 -9.66 -13.25
N GLN A 878 -21.60 -10.94 -13.46
CA GLN A 878 -22.08 -11.41 -14.76
C GLN A 878 -23.61 -11.34 -14.74
N ASN A 879 -24.24 -10.90 -15.81
CA ASN A 879 -25.69 -10.93 -15.95
C ASN A 879 -26.07 -11.68 -17.22
N PHE A 880 -27.30 -12.18 -17.25
CA PHE A 880 -27.87 -12.85 -18.41
C PHE A 880 -29.12 -12.06 -18.82
N MET A 881 -29.40 -11.98 -20.12
CA MET A 881 -30.65 -11.40 -20.61
C MET A 881 -31.36 -12.35 -21.57
N THR A 882 -32.66 -12.56 -21.36
CA THR A 882 -33.52 -13.34 -22.26
C THR A 882 -34.56 -12.43 -22.94
N PHE A 883 -35.00 -12.83 -24.14
CA PHE A 883 -35.84 -11.99 -25.00
C PHE A 883 -37.30 -12.48 -25.08
N GLU A 884 -37.84 -13.01 -23.99
CA GLU A 884 -39.21 -13.56 -23.92
C GLU A 884 -40.31 -12.53 -24.23
N HIS A 885 -40.03 -11.25 -23.97
CA HIS A 885 -40.93 -10.12 -24.29
C HIS A 885 -40.48 -9.34 -25.54
N GLY A 886 -39.49 -9.87 -26.28
CA GLY A 886 -38.88 -9.25 -27.45
C GLY A 886 -37.55 -8.56 -27.13
N LEU A 887 -36.90 -8.03 -28.17
CA LEU A 887 -35.59 -7.37 -28.06
C LEU A 887 -35.65 -5.99 -27.38
N ASP A 888 -36.83 -5.37 -27.34
CA ASP A 888 -37.04 -4.02 -26.81
C ASP A 888 -37.37 -4.02 -25.29
N GLU A 889 -37.72 -5.19 -24.73
CA GLU A 889 -38.02 -5.40 -23.31
C GLU A 889 -37.29 -6.68 -22.82
N PRO A 890 -35.94 -6.70 -22.80
CA PRO A 890 -35.17 -7.85 -22.33
C PRO A 890 -35.42 -8.12 -20.85
N THR A 891 -35.58 -9.40 -20.50
CA THR A 891 -35.67 -9.84 -19.11
C THR A 891 -34.25 -10.10 -18.60
N ILE A 892 -33.79 -9.28 -17.66
CA ILE A 892 -32.47 -9.44 -17.04
C ILE A 892 -32.55 -10.47 -15.91
N HIS A 893 -31.61 -11.40 -15.90
CA HIS A 893 -31.40 -12.41 -14.86
C HIS A 893 -30.03 -12.16 -14.23
N VAL A 894 -30.03 -11.85 -12.93
CA VAL A 894 -28.79 -11.55 -12.20
C VAL A 894 -28.09 -12.84 -11.80
N TRP A 895 -26.78 -12.94 -12.02
CA TRP A 895 -26.01 -14.14 -11.62
C TRP A 895 -26.01 -14.33 -10.11
N ASN A 896 -26.54 -15.48 -9.71
CA ASN A 896 -26.56 -16.00 -8.35
C ASN A 896 -25.69 -17.28 -8.25
N GLY A 897 -24.76 -17.46 -9.20
CA GLY A 897 -23.70 -18.47 -9.13
C GLY A 897 -22.40 -17.90 -8.51
N PRO A 898 -21.32 -18.69 -8.51
CA PRO A 898 -20.06 -18.29 -7.89
C PRO A 898 -19.36 -17.12 -8.58
N GLN A 899 -18.53 -16.34 -7.85
CA GLN A 899 -17.90 -15.14 -8.39
C GLN A 899 -17.04 -15.42 -9.65
N ALA A 900 -17.54 -14.96 -10.80
CA ALA A 900 -16.95 -15.18 -12.11
C ALA A 900 -16.28 -13.90 -12.64
N VAL A 901 -14.97 -13.98 -12.89
CA VAL A 901 -14.17 -12.89 -13.50
C VAL A 901 -14.61 -12.68 -14.95
N GLN A 902 -14.83 -13.78 -15.67
CA GLN A 902 -15.18 -13.77 -17.08
C GLN A 902 -15.94 -15.05 -17.48
N MET A 903 -17.05 -14.88 -18.19
CA MET A 903 -17.71 -15.95 -18.95
C MET A 903 -16.90 -16.24 -20.22
N ASN A 904 -16.51 -17.51 -20.44
CA ASN A 904 -15.61 -17.91 -21.52
C ASN A 904 -16.35 -18.53 -22.72
N ALA A 905 -17.22 -19.50 -22.46
CA ALA A 905 -17.92 -20.24 -23.52
C ALA A 905 -19.19 -20.93 -23.01
N TRP A 906 -20.20 -21.08 -23.86
CA TRP A 906 -21.33 -21.99 -23.64
C TRP A 906 -21.00 -23.39 -24.13
N SER A 907 -21.57 -24.43 -23.52
CA SER A 907 -21.59 -25.78 -24.10
C SER A 907 -22.46 -25.81 -25.37
N PRO A 908 -22.24 -26.74 -26.32
CA PRO A 908 -22.98 -26.77 -27.59
C PRO A 908 -24.50 -27.00 -27.45
N ASP A 909 -24.93 -27.62 -26.35
CA ASP A 909 -26.33 -27.85 -26.01
C ASP A 909 -26.99 -26.65 -25.29
N GLY A 910 -26.21 -25.63 -24.93
CA GLY A 910 -26.68 -24.45 -24.19
C GLY A 910 -27.03 -24.71 -22.72
N ILE A 911 -26.71 -25.89 -22.18
CA ILE A 911 -27.03 -26.27 -20.79
C ILE A 911 -25.96 -25.79 -19.82
N GLN A 912 -24.69 -25.77 -20.23
CA GLN A 912 -23.55 -25.42 -19.37
C GLN A 912 -22.86 -24.14 -19.82
N ILE A 913 -22.19 -23.51 -18.85
CA ILE A 913 -21.34 -22.35 -19.06
C ILE A 913 -19.94 -22.63 -18.48
N ALA A 914 -18.90 -22.32 -19.25
CA ALA A 914 -17.51 -22.33 -18.83
C ALA A 914 -17.08 -20.90 -18.50
N TYR A 915 -16.45 -20.71 -17.34
CA TYR A 915 -16.04 -19.39 -16.85
C TYR A 915 -14.75 -19.47 -16.04
N THR A 916 -14.02 -18.35 -16.01
CA THR A 916 -12.89 -18.15 -15.10
C THR A 916 -13.45 -17.63 -13.78
N ALA A 917 -13.31 -18.40 -12.71
CA ALA A 917 -13.82 -18.07 -11.39
C ALA A 917 -12.69 -17.76 -10.41
N GLU A 918 -13.04 -16.97 -9.41
CA GLU A 918 -12.23 -16.79 -8.21
C GLU A 918 -12.48 -17.96 -7.24
N VAL A 919 -11.44 -18.72 -6.91
CA VAL A 919 -11.53 -19.93 -6.07
C VAL A 919 -10.66 -19.78 -4.82
N ILE A 920 -11.25 -20.09 -3.67
CA ILE A 920 -10.53 -20.18 -2.41
C ILE A 920 -9.91 -21.58 -2.28
N SER A 921 -8.59 -21.63 -2.13
CA SER A 921 -7.82 -22.86 -2.04
C SER A 921 -7.46 -23.22 -0.60
N GLY A 922 -8.39 -23.84 0.13
CA GLY A 922 -8.13 -24.44 1.44
C GLY A 922 -9.33 -24.45 2.39
N SER A 923 -9.17 -25.16 3.51
CA SER A 923 -10.07 -25.14 4.66
C SER A 923 -9.41 -24.56 5.92
N SER A 924 -8.25 -23.92 5.76
CA SER A 924 -7.34 -23.49 6.83
C SER A 924 -7.41 -21.99 7.16
N GLY A 925 -8.25 -21.21 6.48
CA GLY A 925 -8.45 -19.78 6.78
C GLY A 925 -7.29 -18.86 6.38
N GLU A 926 -6.36 -19.34 5.54
CA GLU A 926 -5.39 -18.52 4.81
C GLU A 926 -5.70 -18.58 3.32
N ASP A 927 -6.84 -17.99 2.98
CA ASP A 927 -7.53 -18.23 1.71
C ASP A 927 -6.78 -17.59 0.53
N ARG A 928 -5.77 -18.31 0.03
CA ARG A 928 -5.14 -18.01 -1.25
C ARG A 928 -6.19 -18.11 -2.34
N LEU A 929 -6.45 -16.96 -2.95
CA LEU A 929 -7.28 -16.91 -4.12
C LEU A 929 -6.48 -17.31 -5.36
N THR A 930 -6.99 -18.29 -6.09
CA THR A 930 -6.50 -18.66 -7.42
C THR A 930 -7.62 -18.47 -8.43
N TYR A 931 -7.25 -18.29 -9.70
CA TYR A 931 -8.19 -18.40 -10.80
C TYR A 931 -8.34 -19.86 -11.20
N ALA A 932 -9.58 -20.33 -11.33
CA ALA A 932 -9.89 -21.65 -11.86
C ALA A 932 -10.78 -21.55 -13.08
N ASN A 933 -10.59 -22.44 -14.06
CA ASN A 933 -11.60 -22.70 -15.05
C ASN A 933 -12.66 -23.60 -14.41
N ILE A 934 -13.91 -23.19 -14.51
CA ILE A 934 -15.07 -23.90 -13.97
C ILE A 934 -16.09 -24.12 -15.07
N VAL A 935 -16.70 -25.30 -15.06
CA VAL A 935 -17.90 -25.63 -15.83
C VAL A 935 -19.07 -25.73 -14.86
N SER A 936 -20.23 -25.18 -15.22
CA SER A 936 -21.46 -25.36 -14.45
C SER A 936 -22.69 -25.48 -15.34
N ASP A 937 -23.64 -26.30 -14.92
CA ASP A 937 -24.99 -26.30 -15.49
C ASP A 937 -25.68 -24.98 -15.13
N LEU A 938 -26.35 -24.33 -16.10
CA LEU A 938 -26.99 -23.03 -15.96
C LEU A 938 -28.52 -23.16 -15.92
N GLU A 939 -29.14 -22.46 -14.97
CA GLU A 939 -30.60 -22.37 -14.86
C GLU A 939 -31.07 -20.92 -14.71
N LEU A 940 -31.93 -20.43 -15.60
CA LEU A 940 -32.51 -19.08 -15.54
C LEU A 940 -33.94 -19.14 -14.99
N ARG A 941 -34.19 -18.55 -13.81
CA ARG A 941 -35.52 -18.51 -13.15
C ARG A 941 -35.71 -17.25 -12.31
N ASP A 942 -36.93 -16.71 -12.30
CA ASP A 942 -37.37 -15.61 -11.42
C ASP A 942 -36.44 -14.36 -11.40
N GLY A 943 -35.78 -14.05 -12.52
CA GLY A 943 -34.83 -12.94 -12.62
C GLY A 943 -33.44 -13.25 -12.04
N GLN A 944 -33.10 -14.53 -11.86
CA GLN A 944 -31.80 -15.01 -11.43
C GLN A 944 -31.23 -16.06 -12.40
N ALA A 945 -29.91 -16.06 -12.51
CA ALA A 945 -29.14 -17.09 -13.22
C ALA A 945 -28.36 -17.92 -12.19
N VAL A 946 -28.74 -19.18 -12.00
CA VAL A 946 -28.21 -20.11 -11.00
C VAL A 946 -27.26 -21.11 -11.66
N ALA A 947 -26.20 -21.50 -10.96
CA ALA A 947 -25.18 -22.43 -11.44
C ALA A 947 -24.97 -23.60 -10.46
N ASP A 948 -25.48 -24.79 -10.79
CA ASP A 948 -25.40 -26.00 -9.95
C ASP A 948 -25.61 -27.26 -10.81
N PRO A 949 -24.68 -28.23 -10.85
CA PRO A 949 -23.41 -28.31 -10.11
C PRO A 949 -22.26 -27.54 -10.78
N SER A 950 -21.29 -27.11 -9.97
CA SER A 950 -20.02 -26.52 -10.43
C SER A 950 -18.86 -27.51 -10.36
N VAL A 951 -18.04 -27.58 -11.41
CA VAL A 951 -16.87 -28.46 -11.54
C VAL A 951 -15.62 -27.65 -11.90
N ILE A 952 -14.61 -27.68 -11.04
CA ILE A 952 -13.28 -27.10 -11.33
C ILE A 952 -12.54 -28.05 -12.26
N ILE A 953 -12.21 -27.60 -13.47
CA ILE A 953 -11.58 -28.42 -14.53
C ILE A 953 -10.05 -28.30 -14.58
N SER A 954 -9.51 -27.25 -13.94
CA SER A 954 -8.09 -26.87 -13.95
C SER A 954 -7.37 -27.24 -12.65
N LYS A 955 -7.66 -28.43 -12.12
CA LYS A 955 -7.20 -28.90 -10.80
C LYS A 955 -5.66 -28.91 -10.75
N GLY A 956 -5.07 -28.14 -9.83
CA GLY A 956 -3.61 -28.10 -9.60
C GLY A 956 -2.80 -27.27 -10.62
N LEU A 957 -3.44 -26.41 -11.41
CA LEU A 957 -2.78 -25.60 -12.46
C LEU A 957 -2.90 -24.10 -12.21
N THR A 958 -1.84 -23.35 -12.53
CA THR A 958 -1.86 -21.87 -12.53
C THR A 958 -2.31 -21.37 -13.90
N ILE A 959 -3.39 -20.62 -13.99
CA ILE A 959 -4.07 -20.29 -15.26
C ILE A 959 -3.83 -18.83 -15.64
N GLY A 960 -3.84 -18.53 -16.94
CA GLY A 960 -4.08 -17.17 -17.43
C GLY A 960 -5.54 -16.72 -17.32
N ASP A 961 -5.83 -15.50 -17.77
CA ASP A 961 -7.12 -14.84 -17.53
C ASP A 961 -8.30 -15.40 -18.36
N ARG A 962 -8.02 -16.13 -19.46
CA ARG A 962 -9.02 -16.51 -20.48
C ARG A 962 -8.77 -17.91 -21.06
N GLY A 963 -9.84 -18.57 -21.51
CA GLY A 963 -9.74 -19.50 -22.66
C GLY A 963 -10.20 -20.93 -22.44
N ALA A 964 -11.06 -21.22 -21.46
CA ALA A 964 -11.82 -22.49 -21.46
C ALA A 964 -12.85 -22.50 -22.59
N VAL A 965 -12.73 -23.46 -23.51
CA VAL A 965 -13.62 -23.64 -24.66
C VAL A 965 -14.08 -25.09 -24.76
N PHE A 966 -15.40 -25.30 -24.83
CA PHE A 966 -15.99 -26.61 -25.08
C PHE A 966 -15.68 -27.09 -26.51
N SER A 967 -15.55 -28.40 -26.67
CA SER A 967 -15.68 -29.08 -27.96
C SER A 967 -17.03 -28.68 -28.59
N PRO A 968 -17.10 -28.35 -29.89
CA PRO A 968 -18.34 -27.98 -30.54
C PRO A 968 -19.23 -29.18 -30.89
N VAL A 969 -18.72 -30.42 -30.76
CA VAL A 969 -19.44 -31.65 -31.12
C VAL A 969 -19.90 -32.45 -29.89
N ASP A 970 -19.31 -32.20 -28.72
CA ASP A 970 -19.71 -32.78 -27.45
C ASP A 970 -19.47 -31.77 -26.31
N ALA A 971 -20.36 -31.73 -25.32
CA ALA A 971 -20.18 -30.86 -24.15
C ALA A 971 -19.12 -31.41 -23.17
N ASN A 972 -18.59 -32.62 -23.36
CA ASN A 972 -17.75 -33.28 -22.36
C ASN A 972 -16.30 -32.78 -22.38
N GLN A 973 -15.76 -32.46 -23.55
CA GLN A 973 -14.38 -32.01 -23.69
C GLN A 973 -14.26 -30.49 -23.57
N VAL A 974 -13.34 -30.02 -22.73
CA VAL A 974 -13.02 -28.59 -22.56
C VAL A 974 -11.52 -28.39 -22.68
N ALA A 975 -11.10 -27.61 -23.68
CA ALA A 975 -9.71 -27.22 -23.86
C ALA A 975 -9.47 -25.85 -23.20
N PHE A 976 -8.31 -25.70 -22.57
CA PHE A 976 -7.84 -24.42 -22.01
C PHE A 976 -6.31 -24.39 -22.03
N TRP A 977 -5.70 -23.31 -21.53
CA TRP A 977 -4.25 -23.21 -21.36
C TRP A 977 -3.90 -22.83 -19.92
N ALA A 978 -2.74 -23.27 -19.45
CA ALA A 978 -2.22 -22.98 -18.12
C ALA A 978 -0.69 -22.97 -18.10
N TRP A 979 -0.12 -22.26 -17.14
CA TRP A 979 1.32 -22.15 -16.92
C TRP A 979 1.88 -23.44 -16.31
N GLY A 980 2.93 -23.98 -16.93
CA GLY A 980 3.76 -25.04 -16.38
C GLY A 980 4.79 -24.51 -15.37
N GLN A 981 5.40 -25.43 -14.61
CA GLN A 981 6.49 -25.15 -13.66
C GLN A 981 7.75 -24.57 -14.33
N ASP A 982 7.85 -24.66 -15.65
CA ASP A 982 8.91 -24.09 -16.48
C ASP A 982 8.62 -22.66 -16.99
N HIS A 983 7.57 -22.02 -16.45
CA HIS A 983 7.05 -20.72 -16.85
C HIS A 983 6.63 -20.61 -18.33
N ARG A 984 6.27 -21.74 -18.97
CA ARG A 984 5.65 -21.74 -20.29
C ARG A 984 4.16 -22.01 -20.20
N ALA A 985 3.37 -21.33 -21.01
CA ALA A 985 1.97 -21.69 -21.20
C ALA A 985 1.88 -22.98 -22.03
N ASN A 986 1.08 -23.94 -21.57
CA ASN A 986 0.80 -25.19 -22.27
C ASN A 986 -0.71 -25.38 -22.39
N LEU A 987 -1.16 -26.09 -23.43
CA LEU A 987 -2.56 -26.44 -23.59
C LEU A 987 -2.93 -27.69 -22.77
N TRP A 988 -4.15 -27.69 -22.26
CA TRP A 988 -4.73 -28.75 -21.45
C TRP A 988 -6.12 -29.12 -21.98
N LEU A 989 -6.44 -30.40 -21.90
CA LEU A 989 -7.76 -30.95 -22.23
C LEU A 989 -8.34 -31.60 -20.98
N TYR A 990 -9.57 -31.23 -20.64
CA TYR A 990 -10.36 -31.89 -19.59
C TYR A 990 -11.55 -32.61 -20.20
N ASP A 991 -11.74 -33.88 -19.85
CA ASP A 991 -12.90 -34.69 -20.22
C ASP A 991 -13.83 -34.88 -19.00
N GLN A 992 -14.99 -34.22 -19.03
CA GLN A 992 -16.03 -34.32 -18.01
C GLN A 992 -16.55 -35.75 -17.80
N ALA A 993 -16.53 -36.60 -18.84
CA ALA A 993 -17.09 -37.95 -18.76
C ALA A 993 -16.16 -38.94 -18.04
N SER A 994 -14.84 -38.69 -18.05
CA SER A 994 -13.84 -39.52 -17.37
C SER A 994 -13.18 -38.86 -16.15
N ASP A 995 -13.46 -37.58 -15.88
CA ASP A 995 -12.76 -36.73 -14.89
C ASP A 995 -11.23 -36.78 -15.09
N ARG A 996 -10.81 -36.71 -16.35
CA ARG A 996 -9.39 -36.75 -16.75
C ARG A 996 -8.94 -35.38 -17.24
N LEU A 997 -7.83 -34.91 -16.68
CA LEU A 997 -7.09 -33.74 -17.12
C LEU A 997 -5.78 -34.19 -17.79
N GLU A 998 -5.50 -33.70 -18.99
CA GLU A 998 -4.35 -34.09 -19.81
C GLU A 998 -3.63 -32.86 -20.37
N GLN A 999 -2.30 -32.81 -20.28
CA GLN A 999 -1.49 -31.79 -20.96
C GLN A 999 -1.23 -32.24 -22.40
N ILE A 1000 -1.67 -31.44 -23.36
CA ILE A 1000 -1.70 -31.82 -24.79
C ILE A 1000 -0.67 -31.07 -25.64
N THR A 1001 0.07 -30.10 -25.08
CA THR A 1001 1.24 -29.48 -25.74
C THR A 1001 2.41 -29.28 -24.78
N GLN A 1002 3.61 -29.12 -25.36
CA GLN A 1002 4.84 -28.76 -24.65
C GLN A 1002 5.75 -27.90 -25.54
N GLY A 1003 6.86 -27.42 -24.99
CA GLY A 1003 7.98 -26.84 -25.75
C GLY A 1003 7.85 -25.37 -26.16
N GLY A 1004 6.65 -24.87 -26.43
CA GLY A 1004 6.35 -23.47 -26.73
C GLY A 1004 5.70 -22.72 -25.56
N SER A 1005 5.34 -21.44 -25.77
CA SER A 1005 4.32 -20.79 -24.96
C SER A 1005 3.02 -20.79 -25.78
N ASP A 1006 2.13 -21.73 -25.47
CA ASP A 1006 0.92 -22.04 -26.23
C ASP A 1006 -0.32 -21.48 -25.53
N ILE A 1007 -1.07 -20.62 -26.21
CA ILE A 1007 -2.21 -19.89 -25.63
C ILE A 1007 -3.41 -19.79 -26.59
N TYR A 1008 -4.58 -19.47 -26.02
CA TYR A 1008 -5.84 -19.25 -26.74
C TYR A 1008 -6.26 -20.40 -27.68
N PRO A 1009 -6.51 -21.62 -27.16
CA PRO A 1009 -7.03 -22.72 -27.95
C PRO A 1009 -8.42 -22.39 -28.53
N GLN A 1010 -8.67 -22.75 -29.79
CA GLN A 1010 -9.96 -22.68 -30.47
C GLN A 1010 -10.22 -23.95 -31.27
N TRP A 1011 -11.33 -24.63 -31.00
CA TRP A 1011 -11.73 -25.86 -31.67
C TRP A 1011 -12.14 -25.65 -33.13
N SER A 1012 -11.79 -26.60 -33.99
CA SER A 1012 -12.41 -26.76 -35.32
C SER A 1012 -13.90 -27.11 -35.17
N PRO A 1013 -14.78 -26.68 -36.09
CA PRO A 1013 -16.22 -26.99 -36.01
C PRO A 1013 -16.57 -28.48 -35.98
N ASP A 1014 -15.66 -29.36 -36.39
CA ASP A 1014 -15.83 -30.82 -36.34
C ASP A 1014 -15.22 -31.48 -35.09
N GLY A 1015 -14.66 -30.70 -34.16
CA GLY A 1015 -14.14 -31.15 -32.87
C GLY A 1015 -12.83 -31.93 -32.91
N LYS A 1016 -12.09 -31.92 -34.02
CA LYS A 1016 -10.87 -32.76 -34.18
C LYS A 1016 -9.55 -32.01 -34.09
N HIS A 1017 -9.60 -30.68 -34.17
CA HIS A 1017 -8.40 -29.88 -34.17
C HIS A 1017 -8.52 -28.69 -33.23
N LEU A 1018 -7.40 -28.31 -32.62
CA LEU A 1018 -7.26 -27.06 -31.89
C LEU A 1018 -6.29 -26.17 -32.67
N VAL A 1019 -6.72 -24.96 -33.02
CA VAL A 1019 -5.78 -23.89 -33.42
C VAL A 1019 -5.44 -23.05 -32.19
N PHE A 1020 -4.19 -22.61 -32.09
CA PHE A 1020 -3.69 -21.81 -30.99
C PHE A 1020 -2.50 -20.96 -31.42
N GLU A 1021 -2.14 -19.98 -30.59
CA GLU A 1021 -0.94 -19.15 -30.77
C GLU A 1021 0.24 -19.81 -30.08
N SER A 1022 1.41 -19.86 -30.72
CA SER A 1022 2.63 -20.37 -30.10
C SER A 1022 3.86 -19.57 -30.47
N SER A 1023 4.73 -19.31 -29.48
CA SER A 1023 6.05 -18.71 -29.67
C SER A 1023 7.15 -19.69 -30.10
N ARG A 1024 6.84 -20.99 -30.25
CA ARG A 1024 7.84 -22.06 -30.44
C ARG A 1024 8.75 -21.94 -31.67
N ALA A 1025 8.38 -21.11 -32.65
CA ALA A 1025 9.18 -20.84 -33.85
C ALA A 1025 10.11 -19.62 -33.72
N GLY A 1026 10.07 -18.89 -32.59
CA GLY A 1026 10.76 -17.61 -32.38
C GLY A 1026 9.92 -16.38 -32.75
N SER A 1027 8.75 -16.59 -33.34
CA SER A 1027 7.67 -15.61 -33.61
C SER A 1027 6.36 -16.14 -33.05
N SER A 1028 5.40 -15.24 -32.77
CA SER A 1028 4.00 -15.63 -32.50
C SER A 1028 3.36 -16.11 -33.81
N ASP A 1029 3.30 -17.42 -33.99
CA ASP A 1029 2.71 -18.09 -35.15
C ASP A 1029 1.47 -18.89 -34.73
N LEU A 1030 0.62 -19.21 -35.72
CA LEU A 1030 -0.52 -20.10 -35.54
C LEU A 1030 -0.10 -21.56 -35.70
N TRP A 1031 -0.55 -22.39 -34.76
CA TRP A 1031 -0.29 -23.82 -34.73
C TRP A 1031 -1.60 -24.60 -34.64
N LEU A 1032 -1.61 -25.77 -35.25
CA LEU A 1032 -2.73 -26.72 -35.24
C LEU A 1032 -2.28 -27.98 -34.51
N LEU A 1033 -3.02 -28.39 -33.49
CA LEU A 1033 -2.95 -29.74 -32.93
C LEU A 1033 -4.12 -30.55 -33.49
N THR A 1034 -3.86 -31.79 -33.90
CA THR A 1034 -4.89 -32.77 -34.25
C THR A 1034 -5.04 -33.75 -33.11
N LEU A 1035 -6.27 -33.96 -32.64
CA LEU A 1035 -6.61 -34.91 -31.59
C LEU A 1035 -7.07 -36.23 -32.24
N GLU A 1036 -6.57 -37.37 -31.76
CA GLU A 1036 -6.84 -38.73 -32.31
C GLU A 1036 -7.99 -39.47 -31.61
#